data_AF-A0AAD6ALR9-F1
#
_entry.id   AF-A0AAD6ALR9-F1
#
_cell.length_a   1.000
_cell.length_b   1.000
_cell.length_c   1.000
_cell.angle_alpha   90.00
_cell.angle_beta   90.00
_cell.angle_gamma   90.00
#
_symmetry.space_group_name_H-M   'P 1'
#
loop_
_entity.id
_entity.type
_entity.pdbx_description
1 polymer ?
#
loop_
_entity_poly.entity_id
_entity_poly.type
_entity_poly.pdbx_seq_one_letter_code
_entity_poly.pdbx_strand_id
1 'polypeptide(L)'
;MTAHWTFLVLCCVLCRLSHSEDPPGWFQNISTSLFNLPGDIMLGGLFHINLLSSDLSQRTEPDNISCENFAEAGLGLALVMKYAVDEINANQLLLPGMKLGYEIYDTCRESAVILQPTMSFLTAKSNKVLSAECNYTNYETSISAVIGPMSSEMVSVIGKLLGFFLMPQVSFGATSDKFSDKLLYPSFFRTVPSDKWQVKVMALLLKEFGWNWVAVVGSDEEYGQRGVQEFSKITENMSVCVAYQGLIPMYTDPGPAITTIIDNINATKVGVVVVFALAEPAAIFFKEVSVGVVFLKHRGSFIVAASGGTLSFVALISLMGACLSLVLFLGQPRDMVCRLQLPLSSIFKTVAISIITFISLQILYVTEFPKMAASHLHILRGPGIWLFVLVCFAVQGALCGWFLVEGSTLSEYVANLKIDFPSVTMPRGRLATSARSDGSDVDIDGTAESEIAKLQRQFRIMEGDRQAYTIQAREQIRKQQQEMENLLKEQEELNRNLGACKSLSRQQQDSEDTQSLRALLEQRDMLEEELLKEKQCQKEVEKEVANMELKLAELRKSDVSGGDTQRSELRQTQKAIRTLEYKLDRSLTRFNEQLTKNCHLREELQTLHIERIRFQQLHNRLDKELYDVRQKIGETVNLSTAAYDARVEAQSKMTMMREKAVKDLAQYNAEMKELERVIAHECILKEFMSTKCSERSGQDEGHELGHRQLSELKEQRRVDSGEESLDALDEVFQRIETVTGEDNLDMLVTRFIQVEDQNFALFNFVNEQNNEAEALRDRINQTQEEIKKFEVASLQQEQDHRSLLRDIVEQQKETESQAEDYENQASIMSKILEQIKTGVNGIFSEMECDRSVIEDMLGSSTGISENNIMSYLGLVEQKTNELLTIQAYLTSKDLEKDYNPKDLAKFLTGSKS
;
A
#
# COMPACT_ATOMS: atom_id res chain seq x y z
N MET A 1 -13.74 36.08 -34.95
CA MET A 1 -14.00 35.52 -33.61
C MET A 1 -14.68 34.13 -33.63
N THR A 2 -14.56 33.34 -34.71
CA THR A 2 -15.19 32.01 -34.83
C THR A 2 -14.20 30.86 -35.11
N ALA A 3 -12.89 31.12 -35.00
CA ALA A 3 -11.83 30.13 -35.23
C ALA A 3 -11.16 29.61 -33.94
N HIS A 4 -11.61 30.07 -32.76
CA HIS A 4 -11.01 29.72 -31.47
C HIS A 4 -11.61 28.46 -30.82
N TRP A 5 -12.76 27.98 -31.30
CA TRP A 5 -13.45 26.82 -30.71
C TRP A 5 -13.18 25.50 -31.45
N THR A 6 -12.72 25.54 -32.71
CA THR A 6 -12.59 24.33 -33.53
C THR A 6 -11.32 23.50 -33.24
N PHE A 7 -10.28 24.10 -32.66
CA PHE A 7 -8.98 23.44 -32.50
C PHE A 7 -8.81 22.71 -31.16
N LEU A 8 -9.44 23.20 -30.09
CA LEU A 8 -9.52 22.51 -28.80
C LEU A 8 -10.48 21.31 -28.87
N VAL A 9 -11.49 21.40 -29.73
CA VAL A 9 -12.42 20.29 -30.03
C VAL A 9 -11.69 19.15 -30.77
N LEU A 10 -10.71 19.42 -31.65
CA LEU A 10 -10.07 18.34 -32.42
C LEU A 10 -9.13 17.45 -31.57
N CYS A 11 -8.41 18.00 -30.60
CA CYS A 11 -7.61 17.22 -29.64
C CYS A 11 -8.49 16.43 -28.66
N CYS A 12 -9.60 17.02 -28.21
CA CYS A 12 -10.58 16.30 -27.40
C CYS A 12 -11.31 15.21 -28.21
N VAL A 13 -11.58 15.45 -29.50
CA VAL A 13 -12.26 14.49 -30.39
C VAL A 13 -11.36 13.32 -30.77
N LEU A 14 -10.04 13.53 -30.99
CA LEU A 14 -9.15 12.40 -31.30
C LEU A 14 -8.83 11.52 -30.09
N CYS A 15 -8.82 12.07 -28.87
CA CYS A 15 -8.81 11.26 -27.64
C CYS A 15 -10.17 10.59 -27.39
N ARG A 16 -11.31 11.26 -27.69
CA ARG A 16 -12.65 10.64 -27.63
C ARG A 16 -12.92 9.61 -28.74
N LEU A 17 -12.20 9.65 -29.86
CA LEU A 17 -12.36 8.66 -30.94
C LEU A 17 -11.76 7.29 -30.59
N SER A 18 -11.08 7.17 -29.45
CA SER A 18 -10.73 5.87 -28.87
C SER A 18 -11.75 5.37 -27.85
N HIS A 19 -12.65 6.21 -27.33
CA HIS A 19 -13.73 5.86 -26.40
C HIS A 19 -14.95 6.77 -26.64
N SER A 20 -15.85 6.33 -27.51
CA SER A 20 -17.22 6.86 -27.62
C SER A 20 -18.08 5.79 -28.29
N GLU A 21 -18.22 4.64 -27.64
CA GLU A 21 -19.49 3.93 -27.75
C GLU A 21 -20.48 4.74 -26.92
N ASP A 22 -21.64 5.07 -27.50
CA ASP A 22 -22.76 5.59 -26.70
C ASP A 22 -22.95 4.66 -25.51
N PRO A 23 -23.09 5.18 -24.28
CA PRO A 23 -23.24 4.33 -23.11
C PRO A 23 -24.42 3.38 -23.38
N PRO A 24 -24.20 2.05 -23.30
CA PRO A 24 -25.21 1.08 -23.68
C PRO A 24 -26.50 1.36 -22.91
N GLY A 25 -27.68 1.21 -23.53
CA GLY A 25 -28.96 1.73 -22.98
C GLY A 25 -29.32 1.31 -21.54
N TRP A 26 -28.67 0.28 -20.98
CA TRP A 26 -28.76 -0.07 -19.56
C TRP A 26 -28.12 0.98 -18.61
N PHE A 27 -27.21 1.81 -19.12
CA PHE A 27 -26.47 2.84 -18.40
C PHE A 27 -27.35 4.05 -18.01
N GLN A 28 -28.48 4.27 -18.69
CA GLN A 28 -29.46 5.29 -18.31
C GLN A 28 -30.33 4.87 -17.10
N ASN A 29 -30.20 3.62 -16.65
CA ASN A 29 -30.98 3.03 -15.56
C ASN A 29 -30.06 2.35 -14.54
N ILE A 30 -29.01 3.04 -14.09
CA ILE A 30 -28.19 2.58 -12.96
C ILE A 30 -29.05 2.66 -11.68
N SER A 31 -29.69 1.54 -11.37
CA SER A 31 -30.39 1.30 -10.12
C SER A 31 -29.40 1.23 -8.95
N THR A 32 -29.82 1.63 -7.75
CA THR A 32 -29.06 1.45 -6.50
C THR A 32 -28.70 -0.03 -6.24
N SER A 33 -29.42 -0.97 -6.85
CA SER A 33 -29.10 -2.40 -6.83
C SER A 33 -27.80 -2.77 -7.56
N LEU A 34 -27.27 -1.92 -8.44
CA LEU A 34 -26.02 -2.22 -9.15
C LEU A 34 -24.83 -2.26 -8.18
N PHE A 35 -24.88 -1.43 -7.15
CA PHE A 35 -23.80 -1.19 -6.19
C PHE A 35 -24.00 -1.95 -4.87
N ASN A 36 -25.00 -2.82 -4.79
CA ASN A 36 -25.24 -3.64 -3.61
C ASN A 36 -25.56 -5.08 -4.03
N LEU A 37 -24.80 -6.04 -3.49
CA LEU A 37 -25.03 -7.46 -3.65
C LEU A 37 -24.89 -8.14 -2.28
N PRO A 38 -25.91 -8.85 -1.77
CA PRO A 38 -25.78 -9.60 -0.52
C PRO A 38 -24.91 -10.85 -0.72
N GLY A 39 -24.16 -11.23 0.32
CA GLY A 39 -23.34 -12.44 0.36
C GLY A 39 -22.97 -12.82 1.79
N ASP A 40 -22.31 -13.97 1.95
CA ASP A 40 -21.85 -14.48 3.25
C ASP A 40 -20.71 -13.64 3.82
N ILE A 41 -19.84 -13.15 2.93
CA ILE A 41 -18.74 -12.24 3.21
C ILE A 41 -18.99 -10.95 2.44
N MET A 42 -19.18 -9.83 3.15
CA MET A 42 -19.50 -8.55 2.56
C MET A 42 -18.24 -7.69 2.39
N LEU A 43 -18.05 -7.11 1.19
CA LEU A 43 -16.93 -6.21 0.88
C LEU A 43 -17.41 -4.77 0.71
N GLY A 44 -16.73 -3.82 1.35
CA GLY A 44 -16.98 -2.39 1.18
C GLY A 44 -16.19 -1.85 0.00
N GLY A 45 -16.84 -1.14 -0.92
CA GLY A 45 -16.19 -0.52 -2.07
C GLY A 45 -16.23 1.00 -1.99
N LEU A 46 -15.07 1.66 -2.10
CA LEU A 46 -14.97 3.13 -2.06
C LEU A 46 -14.38 3.63 -3.38
N PHE A 47 -15.24 4.15 -4.25
CA PHE A 47 -14.89 4.59 -5.61
C PHE A 47 -15.39 6.00 -5.89
N HIS A 48 -14.73 6.74 -6.79
CA HIS A 48 -15.14 8.10 -7.16
C HIS A 48 -16.06 8.05 -8.38
N ILE A 49 -17.33 7.71 -8.16
CA ILE A 49 -18.30 7.49 -9.26
C ILE A 49 -18.77 8.83 -9.83
N ASN A 50 -18.99 9.80 -8.96
CA ASN A 50 -19.21 11.19 -9.34
C ASN A 50 -18.07 12.08 -8.85
N LEU A 51 -18.09 13.33 -9.31
CA LEU A 51 -17.26 14.44 -8.91
C LEU A 51 -18.13 15.40 -8.12
N LEU A 52 -17.49 16.03 -7.15
CA LEU A 52 -18.07 17.09 -6.34
C LEU A 52 -18.64 18.21 -7.23
N SER A 53 -19.90 18.57 -7.00
CA SER A 53 -20.58 19.71 -7.63
C SER A 53 -20.68 20.92 -6.69
N SER A 54 -20.60 20.70 -5.38
CA SER A 54 -20.68 21.74 -4.35
C SER A 54 -19.34 22.46 -4.15
N ASP A 55 -19.34 23.79 -4.00
CA ASP A 55 -18.16 24.56 -3.61
C ASP A 55 -17.97 24.51 -2.09
N LEU A 56 -17.07 23.65 -1.62
CA LEU A 56 -16.80 23.44 -0.20
C LEU A 56 -16.13 24.66 0.46
N SER A 57 -15.54 25.58 -0.30
CA SER A 57 -14.87 26.77 0.25
C SER A 57 -15.86 27.80 0.81
N GLN A 58 -17.11 27.74 0.38
CA GLN A 58 -18.18 28.67 0.80
C GLN A 58 -19.08 28.08 1.90
N ARG A 59 -18.76 26.87 2.36
CA ARG A 59 -19.58 26.14 3.32
C ARG A 59 -19.37 26.70 4.73
N THR A 60 -20.46 27.17 5.34
CA THR A 60 -20.45 27.66 6.72
C THR A 60 -21.03 26.67 7.73
N GLU A 61 -21.82 25.69 7.27
CA GLU A 61 -22.53 24.72 8.12
C GLU A 61 -22.52 23.31 7.52
N PRO A 62 -22.73 22.23 8.31
CA PRO A 62 -22.73 20.87 7.81
C PRO A 62 -24.02 20.51 7.03
N ASP A 63 -24.09 20.86 5.75
CA ASP A 63 -25.17 20.51 4.80
C ASP A 63 -24.86 19.29 3.90
N ASN A 64 -25.82 18.81 3.11
CA ASN A 64 -25.61 17.67 2.21
C ASN A 64 -24.71 18.04 1.03
N ILE A 65 -23.63 17.27 0.83
CA ILE A 65 -22.70 17.43 -0.29
C ILE A 65 -23.33 16.86 -1.56
N SER A 66 -23.43 17.68 -2.63
CA SER A 66 -23.94 17.22 -3.93
C SER A 66 -22.81 16.77 -4.86
N CYS A 67 -23.03 15.61 -5.51
CA CYS A 67 -22.11 15.03 -6.48
C CYS A 67 -22.89 14.66 -7.74
N GLU A 68 -22.85 15.52 -8.75
CA GLU A 68 -23.70 15.38 -9.95
C GLU A 68 -22.87 15.12 -11.22
N ASN A 69 -21.58 15.45 -11.18
CA ASN A 69 -20.70 15.35 -12.33
C ASN A 69 -20.12 13.94 -12.45
N PHE A 70 -20.48 13.19 -13.48
CA PHE A 70 -20.06 11.80 -13.61
C PHE A 70 -18.55 11.61 -13.84
N ALA A 71 -17.94 10.64 -13.15
CA ALA A 71 -16.54 10.23 -13.32
C ALA A 71 -16.45 8.81 -13.91
N GLU A 72 -16.23 8.74 -15.22
CA GLU A 72 -16.15 7.48 -15.98
C GLU A 72 -15.11 6.49 -15.42
N ALA A 73 -13.92 6.99 -15.08
CA ALA A 73 -12.84 6.15 -14.56
C ALA A 73 -13.20 5.48 -13.23
N GLY A 74 -13.86 6.20 -12.32
CA GLY A 74 -14.24 5.64 -11.03
C GLY A 74 -15.41 4.67 -11.11
N LEU A 75 -16.37 4.91 -12.01
CA LEU A 75 -17.39 3.89 -12.31
C LEU A 75 -16.75 2.62 -12.89
N GLY A 76 -15.81 2.76 -13.83
CA GLY A 76 -15.10 1.62 -14.41
C GLY A 76 -14.44 0.76 -13.32
N LEU A 77 -13.77 1.39 -12.36
CA LEU A 77 -13.16 0.70 -11.22
C LEU A 77 -14.19 -0.01 -10.32
N ALA A 78 -15.34 0.62 -10.05
CA ALA A 78 -16.44 -0.01 -9.30
C ALA A 78 -17.00 -1.25 -10.04
N LEU A 79 -17.17 -1.15 -11.36
CA LEU A 79 -17.63 -2.25 -12.20
C LEU A 79 -16.61 -3.39 -12.27
N VAL A 80 -15.31 -3.10 -12.22
CA VAL A 80 -14.26 -4.14 -12.13
C VAL A 80 -14.35 -4.91 -10.82
N MET A 81 -14.61 -4.25 -9.69
CA MET A 81 -14.84 -4.94 -8.42
C MET A 81 -16.06 -5.86 -8.51
N LYS A 82 -17.18 -5.35 -9.05
CA LYS A 82 -18.37 -6.15 -9.30
C LYS A 82 -18.06 -7.38 -10.18
N TYR A 83 -17.40 -7.16 -11.32
CA TYR A 83 -17.04 -8.23 -12.25
C TYR A 83 -16.18 -9.31 -11.56
N ALA A 84 -15.19 -8.90 -10.76
CA ALA A 84 -14.36 -9.82 -10.00
C ALA A 84 -15.18 -10.65 -8.99
N VAL A 85 -16.14 -10.03 -8.28
CA VAL A 85 -17.04 -10.75 -7.36
C VAL A 85 -17.93 -11.74 -8.10
N ASP A 86 -18.47 -11.36 -9.26
CA ASP A 86 -19.32 -12.24 -10.07
C ASP A 86 -18.54 -13.47 -10.56
N GLU A 87 -17.32 -13.29 -11.06
CA GLU A 87 -16.43 -14.39 -11.49
C GLU A 87 -16.07 -15.34 -10.33
N ILE A 88 -15.79 -14.78 -9.15
CA ILE A 88 -15.49 -15.57 -7.95
C ILE A 88 -16.72 -16.39 -7.53
N ASN A 89 -17.89 -15.76 -7.47
CA ASN A 89 -19.14 -16.41 -7.07
C ASN A 89 -19.60 -17.48 -8.08
N ALA A 90 -19.27 -17.33 -9.36
CA ALA A 90 -19.54 -18.31 -10.39
C ALA A 90 -18.63 -19.54 -10.30
N ASN A 91 -17.43 -19.41 -9.69
CA ASN A 91 -16.43 -20.46 -9.63
C ASN A 91 -16.33 -21.12 -8.25
N GLN A 92 -16.99 -22.27 -8.11
CA GLN A 92 -16.97 -23.09 -6.89
C GLN A 92 -15.58 -23.62 -6.49
N LEU A 93 -14.55 -23.51 -7.36
CA LEU A 93 -13.17 -23.89 -7.00
C LEU A 93 -12.46 -22.82 -6.17
N LEU A 94 -12.85 -21.55 -6.28
CA LEU A 94 -12.21 -20.45 -5.56
C LEU A 94 -12.78 -20.30 -4.15
N LEU A 95 -14.11 -20.31 -4.03
CA LEU A 95 -14.84 -20.19 -2.77
C LEU A 95 -15.98 -21.22 -2.72
N PRO A 96 -15.68 -22.47 -2.30
CA PRO A 96 -16.68 -23.53 -2.25
C PRO A 96 -17.74 -23.24 -1.18
N GLY A 97 -19.02 -23.19 -1.58
CA GLY A 97 -20.14 -23.06 -0.64
C GLY A 97 -20.28 -21.69 0.06
N MET A 98 -19.51 -20.68 -0.35
CA MET A 98 -19.63 -19.30 0.15
C MET A 98 -19.75 -18.31 -1.01
N LYS A 99 -20.54 -17.25 -0.81
CA LYS A 99 -20.68 -16.14 -1.77
C LYS A 99 -20.13 -14.85 -1.20
N LEU A 100 -19.41 -14.11 -2.03
CA LEU A 100 -19.01 -12.73 -1.76
C LEU A 100 -20.17 -11.79 -2.10
N GLY A 101 -20.45 -10.86 -1.20
CA GLY A 101 -21.30 -9.70 -1.42
C GLY A 101 -20.47 -8.42 -1.43
N TYR A 102 -21.09 -7.31 -1.82
CA TYR A 102 -20.46 -6.00 -1.76
C TYR A 102 -21.46 -4.87 -1.51
N GLU A 103 -20.98 -3.79 -0.89
CA GLU A 103 -21.64 -2.49 -0.79
C GLU A 103 -20.68 -1.41 -1.32
N ILE A 104 -20.98 -0.84 -2.49
CA ILE A 104 -20.16 0.17 -3.16
C ILE A 104 -20.76 1.55 -2.90
N TYR A 105 -19.92 2.46 -2.43
CA TYR A 105 -20.28 3.85 -2.17
C TYR A 105 -19.46 4.81 -3.01
N ASP A 106 -20.13 5.89 -3.41
CA ASP A 106 -19.51 7.01 -4.09
C ASP A 106 -18.77 7.90 -3.07
N THR A 107 -17.50 8.15 -3.36
CA THR A 107 -16.62 9.00 -2.54
C THR A 107 -16.60 10.44 -3.02
N CYS A 108 -17.12 10.74 -4.21
CA CYS A 108 -17.05 12.06 -4.85
C CYS A 108 -15.64 12.64 -4.98
N ARG A 109 -14.60 11.80 -4.80
CA ARG A 109 -13.20 12.19 -4.64
C ARG A 109 -12.97 13.18 -3.48
N GLU A 110 -13.83 13.16 -2.48
CA GLU A 110 -13.83 14.11 -1.37
C GLU A 110 -13.61 13.41 -0.02
N SER A 111 -12.67 13.94 0.76
CA SER A 111 -12.25 13.41 2.06
C SER A 111 -13.35 13.48 3.12
N ALA A 112 -14.27 14.44 3.04
CA ALA A 112 -15.41 14.51 3.96
C ALA A 112 -16.49 13.46 3.68
N VAL A 113 -16.70 13.09 2.41
CA VAL A 113 -17.80 12.20 1.99
C VAL A 113 -17.54 10.75 2.40
N ILE A 114 -16.28 10.32 2.38
CA ILE A 114 -15.89 8.92 2.66
C ILE A 114 -16.12 8.48 4.13
N LEU A 115 -16.29 9.42 5.06
CA LEU A 115 -16.50 9.10 6.47
C LEU A 115 -17.83 8.39 6.73
N GLN A 116 -18.91 8.84 6.10
CA GLN A 116 -20.24 8.23 6.27
C GLN A 116 -20.29 6.75 5.87
N PRO A 117 -19.86 6.33 4.66
CA PRO A 117 -19.86 4.92 4.29
C PRO A 117 -18.86 4.11 5.12
N THR A 118 -17.72 4.70 5.51
CA THR A 118 -16.77 4.04 6.42
C THR A 118 -17.39 3.73 7.77
N MET A 119 -18.15 4.66 8.36
CA MET A 119 -18.88 4.41 9.60
C MET A 119 -19.94 3.31 9.43
N SER A 120 -20.63 3.29 8.28
CA SER A 120 -21.57 2.21 7.95
C SER A 120 -20.89 0.83 7.92
N PHE A 121 -19.69 0.74 7.33
CA PHE A 121 -18.92 -0.51 7.27
C PHE A 121 -18.50 -1.05 8.64
N LEU A 122 -18.30 -0.15 9.61
CA LEU A 122 -17.88 -0.48 10.97
C LEU A 122 -19.05 -0.87 11.88
N THR A 123 -20.29 -0.74 11.44
CA THR A 123 -21.46 -1.17 12.22
C THR A 123 -21.44 -2.68 12.48
N ALA A 124 -22.02 -3.14 13.58
CA ALA A 124 -22.05 -4.56 13.91
C ALA A 124 -22.91 -5.33 12.89
N LYS A 125 -22.46 -6.53 12.51
CA LYS A 125 -23.14 -7.40 11.54
C LYS A 125 -24.58 -7.74 11.95
N SER A 126 -24.85 -7.82 13.25
CA SER A 126 -26.14 -8.25 13.82
C SER A 126 -27.24 -7.20 13.74
N ASN A 127 -26.93 -5.92 14.04
CA ASN A 127 -27.93 -4.87 14.22
C ASN A 127 -27.65 -3.60 13.40
N LYS A 128 -26.56 -3.57 12.61
CA LYS A 128 -26.10 -2.40 11.85
C LYS A 128 -25.95 -1.12 12.70
N VAL A 129 -25.61 -1.28 13.98
CA VAL A 129 -25.30 -0.17 14.89
C VAL A 129 -23.81 -0.23 15.24
N LEU A 130 -23.16 0.93 15.31
CA LEU A 130 -21.79 1.06 15.80
C LEU A 130 -21.84 1.35 17.32
N SER A 131 -21.60 0.34 18.15
CA SER A 131 -21.47 0.49 19.61
C SER A 131 -20.09 1.03 19.98
N ALA A 132 -20.04 1.89 21.00
CA ALA A 132 -18.81 2.31 21.64
C ALA A 132 -18.40 1.25 22.68
N GLU A 133 -17.35 0.48 22.40
CA GLU A 133 -16.89 -0.62 23.25
C GLU A 133 -15.46 -0.38 23.71
N CYS A 134 -15.12 -0.86 24.91
CA CYS A 134 -13.75 -0.76 25.42
C CYS A 134 -12.79 -1.75 24.73
N ASN A 135 -13.32 -2.79 24.07
CA ASN A 135 -12.54 -3.81 23.39
C ASN A 135 -13.28 -4.34 22.15
N TYR A 136 -12.68 -4.15 20.99
CA TYR A 136 -13.24 -4.59 19.70
C TYR A 136 -12.66 -5.92 19.17
N THR A 137 -11.91 -6.67 19.99
CA THR A 137 -11.21 -7.90 19.53
C THR A 137 -12.16 -8.96 18.96
N ASN A 138 -13.37 -9.08 19.50
CA ASN A 138 -14.39 -10.03 19.04
C ASN A 138 -15.53 -9.35 18.27
N TYR A 139 -15.34 -8.10 17.84
CA TYR A 139 -16.38 -7.31 17.21
C TYR A 139 -16.49 -7.67 15.71
N GLU A 140 -17.64 -8.20 15.32
CA GLU A 140 -17.93 -8.54 13.93
C GLU A 140 -18.61 -7.38 13.19
N THR A 141 -17.86 -6.76 12.29
CA THR A 141 -18.34 -5.68 11.43
C THR A 141 -19.24 -6.19 10.31
N SER A 142 -20.15 -5.33 9.84
CA SER A 142 -21.06 -5.62 8.73
C SER A 142 -20.33 -5.85 7.40
N ILE A 143 -19.18 -5.19 7.23
CA ILE A 143 -18.24 -5.41 6.13
C ILE A 143 -16.98 -6.10 6.65
N SER A 144 -16.45 -7.07 5.89
CA SER A 144 -15.26 -7.83 6.26
C SER A 144 -13.95 -7.19 5.78
N ALA A 145 -13.97 -6.47 4.66
CA ALA A 145 -12.81 -5.76 4.13
C ALA A 145 -13.23 -4.61 3.21
N VAL A 146 -12.38 -3.58 3.12
CA VAL A 146 -12.62 -2.38 2.32
C VAL A 146 -11.67 -2.36 1.12
N ILE A 147 -12.22 -2.22 -0.08
CA ILE A 147 -11.50 -2.00 -1.32
C ILE A 147 -11.51 -0.51 -1.64
N GLY A 148 -10.32 0.07 -1.78
CA GLY A 148 -10.12 1.50 -1.98
C GLY A 148 -9.92 2.30 -0.67
N PRO A 149 -9.98 3.63 -0.74
CA PRO A 149 -10.13 4.45 -1.95
C PRO A 149 -8.81 4.52 -2.75
N MET A 150 -8.87 5.19 -3.90
CA MET A 150 -7.70 5.42 -4.78
C MET A 150 -6.75 6.51 -4.25
N SER A 151 -7.28 7.55 -3.60
CA SER A 151 -6.47 8.71 -3.19
C SER A 151 -5.72 8.44 -1.87
N SER A 152 -4.44 8.81 -1.82
CA SER A 152 -3.67 8.84 -0.58
C SER A 152 -4.31 9.75 0.47
N GLU A 153 -4.88 10.87 0.06
CA GLU A 153 -5.55 11.80 0.97
C GLU A 153 -6.73 11.13 1.69
N MET A 154 -7.63 10.49 0.95
CA MET A 154 -8.78 9.80 1.54
C MET A 154 -8.36 8.60 2.42
N VAL A 155 -7.31 7.85 2.04
CA VAL A 155 -6.74 6.80 2.90
C VAL A 155 -6.22 7.38 4.22
N SER A 156 -5.63 8.58 4.20
CA SER A 156 -5.12 9.22 5.42
C SER A 156 -6.22 9.51 6.45
N VAL A 157 -7.45 9.77 5.97
CA VAL A 157 -8.64 10.05 6.78
C VAL A 157 -9.16 8.78 7.44
N ILE A 158 -9.37 7.71 6.67
CA ILE A 158 -10.07 6.51 7.17
C ILE A 158 -9.13 5.39 7.62
N GLY A 159 -7.87 5.38 7.18
CA GLY A 159 -6.98 4.23 7.37
C GLY A 159 -6.64 3.93 8.83
N LYS A 160 -6.53 4.96 9.67
CA LYS A 160 -6.33 4.78 11.13
C LYS A 160 -7.60 4.26 11.80
N LEU A 161 -8.76 4.75 11.38
CA LEU A 161 -10.05 4.32 11.89
C LEU A 161 -10.28 2.84 11.56
N LEU A 162 -10.06 2.43 10.30
CA LEU A 162 -10.12 1.02 9.90
C LEU A 162 -9.04 0.18 10.62
N GLY A 163 -7.84 0.73 10.80
CA GLY A 163 -6.75 0.10 11.53
C GLY A 163 -7.07 -0.20 13.00
N PHE A 164 -7.85 0.68 13.66
CA PHE A 164 -8.29 0.46 15.03
C PHE A 164 -9.20 -0.77 15.17
N PHE A 165 -10.08 -1.01 14.19
CA PHE A 165 -10.92 -2.22 14.11
C PHE A 165 -10.20 -3.42 13.48
N LEU A 166 -8.91 -3.27 13.14
CA LEU A 166 -8.13 -4.24 12.36
C LEU A 166 -8.82 -4.65 11.04
N MET A 167 -9.69 -3.79 10.49
CA MET A 167 -10.41 -4.04 9.25
C MET A 167 -9.45 -3.91 8.06
N PRO A 168 -9.24 -4.99 7.27
CA PRO A 168 -8.36 -4.94 6.11
C PRO A 168 -8.82 -3.90 5.10
N GLN A 169 -7.93 -2.99 4.74
CA GLN A 169 -8.14 -2.00 3.70
C GLN A 169 -7.15 -2.26 2.56
N VAL A 170 -7.64 -2.50 1.36
CA VAL A 170 -6.80 -2.73 0.17
C VAL A 170 -7.00 -1.59 -0.82
N SER A 171 -6.07 -0.64 -0.85
CA SER A 171 -6.08 0.45 -1.83
C SER A 171 -5.40 0.04 -3.13
N PHE A 172 -6.01 0.40 -4.26
CA PHE A 172 -5.46 0.17 -5.60
C PHE A 172 -4.74 1.40 -6.17
N GLY A 173 -4.61 2.48 -5.41
CA GLY A 173 -4.02 3.74 -5.91
C GLY A 173 -3.29 4.62 -4.89
N ALA A 174 -3.40 4.34 -3.59
CA ALA A 174 -2.73 5.15 -2.56
C ALA A 174 -1.24 4.74 -2.43
N THR A 175 -0.38 5.50 -3.07
CA THR A 175 1.05 5.20 -3.21
C THR A 175 1.95 5.81 -2.12
N SER A 176 1.42 6.74 -1.31
CA SER A 176 2.21 7.45 -0.27
C SER A 176 2.93 6.48 0.68
N ASP A 177 4.23 6.69 0.92
CA ASP A 177 5.03 5.83 1.82
C ASP A 177 4.55 5.89 3.29
N LYS A 178 3.77 6.91 3.66
CA LYS A 178 3.18 7.02 5.01
C LYS A 178 2.38 5.77 5.41
N PHE A 179 1.73 5.11 4.45
CA PHE A 179 0.94 3.91 4.72
C PHE A 179 1.76 2.61 4.78
N SER A 180 3.07 2.69 4.56
CA SER A 180 4.01 1.58 4.78
C SER A 180 4.23 1.29 6.28
N ASP A 181 3.95 2.26 7.15
CA ASP A 181 4.15 2.14 8.60
C ASP A 181 3.06 1.27 9.23
N LYS A 182 3.41 0.03 9.57
CA LYS A 182 2.51 -0.96 10.18
C LYS A 182 2.13 -0.67 11.64
N LEU A 183 2.83 0.26 12.31
CA LEU A 183 2.41 0.74 13.62
C LEU A 183 1.25 1.73 13.51
N LEU A 184 1.27 2.58 12.48
CA LEU A 184 0.23 3.60 12.26
C LEU A 184 -0.94 3.08 11.40
N TYR A 185 -0.67 2.17 10.47
CA TYR A 185 -1.65 1.62 9.51
C TYR A 185 -1.55 0.08 9.47
N PRO A 186 -1.89 -0.61 10.56
CA PRO A 186 -1.72 -2.07 10.68
C PRO A 186 -2.54 -2.87 9.66
N SER A 187 -3.74 -2.40 9.30
CA SER A 187 -4.66 -3.10 8.40
C SER A 187 -4.60 -2.64 6.93
N PHE A 188 -3.71 -1.70 6.60
CA PHE A 188 -3.60 -1.16 5.25
C PHE A 188 -2.72 -2.03 4.34
N PHE A 189 -3.23 -2.32 3.15
CA PHE A 189 -2.54 -2.99 2.06
C PHE A 189 -2.75 -2.22 0.76
N ARG A 190 -1.85 -2.42 -0.20
CA ARG A 190 -1.98 -1.85 -1.54
C ARG A 190 -1.50 -2.78 -2.63
N THR A 191 -2.09 -2.66 -3.80
CA THR A 191 -1.70 -3.42 -5.00
C THR A 191 -0.68 -2.69 -5.87
N VAL A 192 -0.34 -1.45 -5.51
CA VAL A 192 0.61 -0.57 -6.20
C VAL A 192 1.89 -0.36 -5.37
N PRO A 193 3.05 -0.11 -5.98
CA PRO A 193 4.29 0.16 -5.26
C PRO A 193 4.23 1.49 -4.50
N SER A 194 5.07 1.60 -3.46
CA SER A 194 5.22 2.84 -2.70
C SER A 194 6.03 3.90 -3.47
N ASP A 195 5.67 5.17 -3.28
CA ASP A 195 6.39 6.33 -3.82
C ASP A 195 7.85 6.38 -3.41
N LYS A 196 8.23 5.77 -2.28
CA LYS A 196 9.62 5.62 -1.84
C LYS A 196 10.56 5.11 -2.93
N TRP A 197 10.09 4.17 -3.74
CA TRP A 197 10.88 3.63 -4.84
C TRP A 197 10.98 4.61 -6.00
N GLN A 198 9.87 5.26 -6.36
CA GLN A 198 9.82 6.26 -7.42
C GLN A 198 10.71 7.46 -7.09
N VAL A 199 10.61 7.99 -5.87
CA VAL A 199 11.44 9.09 -5.37
C VAL A 199 12.93 8.71 -5.42
N LYS A 200 13.29 7.50 -4.97
CA LYS A 200 14.68 7.02 -5.00
C LYS A 200 15.22 6.93 -6.43
N VAL A 201 14.42 6.42 -7.37
CA VAL A 201 14.81 6.35 -8.79
C VAL A 201 15.00 7.75 -9.37
N MET A 202 14.10 8.70 -9.05
CA MET A 202 14.22 10.09 -9.50
C MET A 202 15.50 10.74 -8.97
N ALA A 203 15.83 10.56 -7.68
CA ALA A 203 17.07 11.09 -7.11
C ALA A 203 18.33 10.47 -7.75
N LEU A 204 18.34 9.17 -8.01
CA LEU A 204 19.43 8.49 -8.72
C LEU A 204 19.58 9.01 -10.15
N LEU A 205 18.47 9.29 -10.83
CA LEU A 205 18.48 9.85 -12.18
C LEU A 205 19.13 11.24 -12.19
N LEU A 206 18.79 12.11 -11.24
CA LEU A 206 19.43 13.43 -11.12
C LEU A 206 20.95 13.30 -10.91
N LYS A 207 21.36 12.34 -10.08
CA LYS A 207 22.77 12.05 -9.82
C LYS A 207 23.49 11.57 -11.08
N GLU A 208 22.90 10.66 -11.85
CA GLU A 208 23.48 10.12 -13.08
C GLU A 208 23.69 11.23 -14.13
N PHE A 209 22.74 12.16 -14.24
CA PHE A 209 22.86 13.31 -15.15
C PHE A 209 23.68 14.49 -14.58
N GLY A 210 24.20 14.37 -13.35
CA GLY A 210 24.98 15.41 -12.70
C GLY A 210 24.17 16.68 -12.35
N TRP A 211 22.83 16.57 -12.25
CA TRP A 211 21.96 17.68 -11.89
C TRP A 211 21.89 17.85 -10.38
N ASN A 212 22.55 18.89 -9.87
CA ASN A 212 22.66 19.19 -8.45
C ASN A 212 21.86 20.44 -8.01
N TRP A 213 21.15 21.11 -8.93
CA TRP A 213 20.37 22.32 -8.66
C TRP A 213 18.97 22.15 -9.25
N VAL A 214 18.00 21.83 -8.41
CA VAL A 214 16.64 21.44 -8.85
C VAL A 214 15.55 22.18 -8.08
N ALA A 215 14.36 22.23 -8.67
CA ALA A 215 13.14 22.73 -8.04
C ALA A 215 12.16 21.57 -7.93
N VAL A 216 11.36 21.56 -6.87
CA VAL A 216 10.38 20.51 -6.61
C VAL A 216 9.02 21.14 -6.43
N VAL A 217 8.02 20.65 -7.16
CA VAL A 217 6.66 21.14 -7.13
C VAL A 217 5.73 19.99 -6.78
N GLY A 218 4.86 20.15 -5.78
CA GLY A 218 3.88 19.14 -5.39
C GLY A 218 2.44 19.63 -5.48
N SER A 219 1.46 18.74 -5.46
CA SER A 219 0.08 19.09 -5.09
C SER A 219 -0.05 19.27 -3.58
N ASP A 220 -0.92 20.18 -3.17
CA ASP A 220 -1.24 20.47 -1.76
C ASP A 220 -2.25 19.46 -1.20
N GLU A 221 -1.92 18.17 -1.32
CA GLU A 221 -2.61 17.05 -0.70
C GLU A 221 -1.58 15.99 -0.27
N GLU A 222 -2.03 14.92 0.41
CA GLU A 222 -1.16 13.94 1.07
C GLU A 222 -0.10 13.32 0.13
N TYR A 223 -0.46 12.95 -1.10
CA TYR A 223 0.48 12.36 -2.06
C TYR A 223 1.57 13.37 -2.47
N GLY A 224 1.16 14.56 -2.93
CA GLY A 224 2.07 15.58 -3.42
C GLY A 224 2.99 16.13 -2.34
N GLN A 225 2.43 16.49 -1.18
CA GLN A 225 3.24 16.96 -0.05
C GLN A 225 4.23 15.90 0.40
N ARG A 226 3.79 14.63 0.50
CA ARG A 226 4.68 13.56 0.98
C ARG A 226 5.78 13.24 -0.03
N GLY A 227 5.45 13.20 -1.32
CA GLY A 227 6.42 12.99 -2.39
C GLY A 227 7.51 14.06 -2.40
N VAL A 228 7.12 15.33 -2.25
CA VAL A 228 8.08 16.45 -2.15
C VAL A 228 8.99 16.31 -0.92
N GLN A 229 8.41 16.02 0.25
CA GLN A 229 9.19 15.86 1.49
C GLN A 229 10.18 14.69 1.39
N GLU A 230 9.74 13.54 0.90
CA GLU A 230 10.59 12.36 0.76
C GLU A 230 11.71 12.59 -0.25
N PHE A 231 11.40 13.27 -1.37
CA PHE A 231 12.38 13.66 -2.37
C PHE A 231 13.46 14.59 -1.80
N SER A 232 13.05 15.64 -1.09
CA SER A 232 14.00 16.57 -0.44
C SER A 232 14.91 15.83 0.56
N LYS A 233 14.34 14.94 1.36
CA LYS A 233 15.09 14.13 2.34
C LYS A 233 16.11 13.18 1.68
N ILE A 234 15.76 12.55 0.56
CA ILE A 234 16.67 11.63 -0.14
C ILE A 234 17.80 12.40 -0.85
N THR A 235 17.48 13.56 -1.42
CA THR A 235 18.45 14.38 -2.18
C THR A 235 19.47 15.09 -1.29
N GLU A 236 19.14 15.40 -0.03
CA GLU A 236 20.09 15.91 0.98
C GLU A 236 21.36 15.04 1.10
N ASN A 237 21.21 13.71 1.02
CA ASN A 237 22.33 12.77 1.11
C ASN A 237 23.05 12.51 -0.23
N MET A 238 22.56 13.09 -1.33
CA MET A 238 23.05 12.83 -2.69
C MET A 238 23.71 14.04 -3.34
N SER A 239 24.09 15.06 -2.56
CA SER A 239 24.70 16.31 -3.05
C SER A 239 23.85 17.05 -4.10
N VAL A 240 22.53 16.91 -4.02
CA VAL A 240 21.57 17.63 -4.86
C VAL A 240 20.86 18.67 -3.98
N CYS A 241 20.89 19.92 -4.39
CA CYS A 241 20.27 21.04 -3.69
C CYS A 241 18.90 21.35 -4.29
N VAL A 242 17.87 21.34 -3.43
CA VAL A 242 16.54 21.82 -3.76
C VAL A 242 16.50 23.34 -3.59
N ALA A 243 16.57 24.06 -4.70
CA ALA A 243 16.62 25.52 -4.75
C ALA A 243 15.25 26.18 -4.48
N TYR A 244 14.18 25.47 -4.81
CA TYR A 244 12.81 25.94 -4.63
C TYR A 244 11.86 24.76 -4.39
N GLN A 245 10.91 24.98 -3.48
CA GLN A 245 9.82 24.06 -3.22
C GLN A 245 8.49 24.82 -3.36
N GLY A 246 7.59 24.29 -4.19
CA GLY A 246 6.25 24.86 -4.41
C GLY A 246 5.15 23.84 -4.20
N LEU A 247 3.99 24.28 -3.73
CA LEU A 247 2.79 23.46 -3.62
C LEU A 247 1.65 24.11 -4.42
N ILE A 248 0.99 23.31 -5.25
CA ILE A 248 -0.17 23.70 -6.05
C ILE A 248 -1.42 23.42 -5.21
N PRO A 249 -2.26 24.40 -4.87
CA PRO A 249 -3.44 24.18 -4.05
C PRO A 249 -4.45 23.28 -4.76
N MET A 250 -5.09 22.36 -4.02
CA MET A 250 -6.18 21.51 -4.53
C MET A 250 -7.57 22.14 -4.37
N TYR A 251 -7.79 22.86 -3.25
CA TYR A 251 -9.12 23.31 -2.84
C TYR A 251 -9.44 24.76 -3.22
N THR A 252 -8.51 25.46 -3.87
CA THR A 252 -8.66 26.84 -4.34
C THR A 252 -8.15 26.97 -5.77
N ASP A 253 -8.48 28.07 -6.46
CA ASP A 253 -7.97 28.35 -7.80
C ASP A 253 -6.43 28.24 -7.83
N PRO A 254 -5.85 27.27 -8.58
CA PRO A 254 -4.41 27.07 -8.62
C PRO A 254 -3.69 28.10 -9.50
N GLY A 255 -4.41 28.88 -10.32
CA GLY A 255 -3.82 29.85 -11.26
C GLY A 255 -2.80 30.81 -10.62
N PRO A 256 -3.17 31.59 -9.59
CA PRO A 256 -2.27 32.54 -8.94
C PRO A 256 -1.06 31.88 -8.25
N ALA A 257 -1.27 30.69 -7.68
CA ALA A 257 -0.20 29.94 -7.05
C ALA A 257 0.80 29.43 -8.08
N ILE A 258 0.31 28.90 -9.21
CA ILE A 258 1.14 28.43 -10.33
C ILE A 258 1.97 29.57 -10.92
N THR A 259 1.39 30.76 -11.13
CA THR A 259 2.18 31.91 -11.63
C THR A 259 3.31 32.27 -10.68
N THR A 260 3.04 32.28 -9.37
CA THR A 260 4.05 32.55 -8.34
C THR A 260 5.15 31.47 -8.33
N ILE A 261 4.76 30.20 -8.45
CA ILE A 261 5.69 29.07 -8.56
C ILE A 261 6.62 29.23 -9.77
N ILE A 262 6.06 29.57 -10.94
CA ILE A 262 6.84 29.76 -12.18
C ILE A 262 7.81 30.93 -12.03
N ASP A 263 7.36 32.06 -11.47
CA ASP A 263 8.21 33.23 -11.25
C ASP A 263 9.39 32.92 -10.32
N ASN A 264 9.15 32.15 -9.25
CA ASN A 264 10.19 31.70 -8.33
C ASN A 264 11.17 30.70 -8.98
N ILE A 265 10.68 29.77 -9.79
CA ILE A 265 11.54 28.84 -10.56
C ILE A 265 12.44 29.62 -11.53
N ASN A 266 11.90 30.65 -12.19
CA ASN A 266 12.66 31.50 -13.09
C ASN A 266 13.70 32.35 -12.34
N ALA A 267 13.34 32.90 -11.17
CA ALA A 267 14.24 33.66 -10.31
C ALA A 267 15.41 32.81 -9.78
N THR A 268 15.16 31.53 -9.48
CA THR A 268 16.18 30.58 -9.00
C THR A 268 17.05 29.98 -10.11
N LYS A 269 16.73 30.27 -11.39
CA LYS A 269 17.47 29.82 -12.59
C LYS A 269 17.68 28.30 -12.62
N VAL A 270 16.69 27.56 -12.16
CA VAL A 270 16.73 26.11 -12.11
C VAL A 270 16.51 25.51 -13.51
N GLY A 271 17.34 24.55 -13.91
CA GLY A 271 17.20 23.84 -15.19
C GLY A 271 16.33 22.59 -15.15
N VAL A 272 16.08 22.03 -13.97
CA VAL A 272 15.35 20.76 -13.78
C VAL A 272 14.29 20.93 -12.70
N VAL A 273 13.03 20.64 -13.06
CA VAL A 273 11.88 20.69 -12.16
C VAL A 273 11.31 19.30 -11.98
N VAL A 274 11.19 18.88 -10.72
CA VAL A 274 10.59 17.60 -10.31
C VAL A 274 9.16 17.87 -9.86
N VAL A 275 8.18 17.15 -10.42
CA VAL A 275 6.75 17.38 -10.14
C VAL A 275 6.13 16.13 -9.50
N PHE A 276 5.59 16.29 -8.29
CA PHE A 276 4.82 15.28 -7.54
C PHE A 276 3.38 15.79 -7.35
N ALA A 277 2.55 15.67 -8.38
CA ALA A 277 1.19 16.18 -8.32
C ALA A 277 0.18 15.19 -8.92
N LEU A 278 -1.07 15.28 -8.47
CA LEU A 278 -2.20 14.58 -9.11
C LEU A 278 -2.36 15.03 -10.58
N ALA A 279 -3.08 14.23 -11.38
CA ALA A 279 -3.18 14.47 -12.83
C ALA A 279 -3.77 15.85 -13.20
N GLU A 280 -4.81 16.30 -12.50
CA GLU A 280 -5.45 17.61 -12.72
C GLU A 280 -4.54 18.81 -12.41
N PRO A 281 -3.99 18.98 -11.20
CA PRO A 281 -3.08 20.09 -10.90
C PRO A 281 -1.80 20.05 -11.74
N ALA A 282 -1.28 18.85 -12.03
CA ALA A 282 -0.16 18.68 -12.95
C ALA A 282 -0.51 19.17 -14.36
N ALA A 283 -1.70 18.83 -14.87
CA ALA A 283 -2.15 19.28 -16.18
C ALA A 283 -2.30 20.80 -16.26
N ILE A 284 -2.81 21.45 -15.21
CA ILE A 284 -2.92 22.92 -15.15
C ILE A 284 -1.52 23.55 -15.11
N PHE A 285 -0.61 23.01 -14.29
CA PHE A 285 0.79 23.47 -14.23
C PHE A 285 1.49 23.32 -15.58
N PHE A 286 1.39 22.15 -16.23
CA PHE A 286 2.00 21.91 -17.54
C PHE A 286 1.35 22.74 -18.64
N LYS A 287 0.05 23.04 -18.57
CA LYS A 287 -0.61 23.93 -19.52
C LYS A 287 0.00 25.33 -19.48
N GLU A 288 0.22 25.90 -18.30
CA GLU A 288 0.86 27.22 -18.15
C GLU A 288 2.34 27.22 -18.58
N VAL A 289 3.07 26.12 -18.36
CA VAL A 289 4.49 25.98 -18.73
C VAL A 289 4.67 25.55 -20.20
N SER A 290 3.63 25.03 -20.85
CA SER A 290 3.75 24.48 -22.20
C SER A 290 4.15 25.53 -23.23
N VAL A 291 5.21 25.23 -23.98
CA VAL A 291 5.79 26.11 -25.02
C VAL A 291 4.73 26.59 -26.02
N GLY A 292 3.77 25.74 -26.37
CA GLY A 292 2.67 26.12 -27.26
C GLY A 292 1.77 27.23 -26.71
N VAL A 293 1.44 27.19 -25.42
CA VAL A 293 0.62 28.22 -24.74
C VAL A 293 1.42 29.51 -24.55
N VAL A 294 2.70 29.42 -24.19
CA VAL A 294 3.60 30.57 -24.10
C VAL A 294 3.76 31.26 -25.46
N PHE A 295 3.96 30.49 -26.54
CA PHE A 295 4.02 31.03 -27.91
C PHE A 295 2.70 31.66 -28.35
N LEU A 296 1.54 31.09 -28.00
CA LEU A 296 0.21 31.64 -28.29
C LEU A 296 -0.03 32.96 -27.55
N LYS A 297 0.29 33.01 -26.26
CA LYS A 297 0.13 34.18 -25.39
C LYS A 297 1.03 35.34 -25.82
N HIS A 298 2.24 35.03 -26.27
CA HIS A 298 3.22 36.01 -26.75
C HIS A 298 3.34 36.09 -28.29
N ARG A 299 2.29 35.70 -29.03
CA ARG A 299 2.28 35.67 -30.51
C ARG A 299 2.63 37.02 -31.17
N GLY A 300 2.32 38.13 -30.50
CA GLY A 300 2.67 39.49 -30.95
C GLY A 300 4.04 39.99 -30.48
N SER A 301 4.80 39.19 -29.72
CA SER A 301 6.10 39.62 -29.19
C SER A 301 7.19 39.55 -30.26
N PHE A 302 8.16 40.47 -30.16
CA PHE A 302 9.29 40.54 -31.08
C PHE A 302 10.15 39.26 -31.04
N ILE A 303 10.21 38.58 -29.88
CA ILE A 303 10.96 37.33 -29.68
C ILE A 303 10.33 36.18 -30.48
N VAL A 304 9.00 36.02 -30.44
CA VAL A 304 8.29 34.97 -31.20
C VAL A 304 8.34 35.23 -32.71
N ALA A 305 8.32 36.50 -33.12
CA ALA A 305 8.50 36.89 -34.52
C ALA A 305 9.94 36.64 -35.04
N ALA A 306 10.94 36.70 -34.15
CA ALA A 306 12.33 36.40 -34.45
C ALA A 306 12.61 34.89 -34.53
N SER A 307 11.91 34.07 -33.73
CA SER A 307 12.06 32.61 -33.68
C SER A 307 11.32 31.83 -34.79
N GLY A 308 10.72 32.52 -35.78
CA GLY A 308 10.03 31.89 -36.91
C GLY A 308 8.50 32.12 -36.98
N GLY A 309 7.91 32.79 -36.00
CA GLY A 309 6.50 33.22 -36.03
C GLY A 309 5.50 32.09 -36.26
N THR A 310 4.68 32.20 -37.31
CA THR A 310 3.67 31.18 -37.67
C THR A 310 4.26 29.82 -38.04
N LEU A 311 5.52 29.76 -38.46
CA LEU A 311 6.19 28.52 -38.87
C LEU A 311 6.61 27.68 -37.65
N SER A 312 6.98 28.33 -36.55
CA SER A 312 7.24 27.67 -35.27
C SER A 312 5.99 26.96 -34.74
N PHE A 313 4.80 27.50 -35.00
CA PHE A 313 3.52 26.83 -34.69
C PHE A 313 3.30 25.58 -35.52
N VAL A 314 3.57 25.63 -36.83
CA VAL A 314 3.45 24.45 -37.71
C VAL A 314 4.44 23.36 -37.28
N ALA A 315 5.67 23.73 -36.91
CA ALA A 315 6.65 22.81 -36.38
C ALA A 315 6.20 22.16 -35.05
N LEU A 316 5.65 22.95 -34.12
CA LEU A 316 5.12 22.44 -32.83
C LEU A 316 3.91 21.51 -33.03
N ILE A 317 2.98 21.86 -33.91
CA ILE A 317 1.83 21.00 -34.26
C ILE A 317 2.31 19.69 -34.88
N SER A 318 3.30 19.77 -35.77
CA SER A 318 3.89 18.59 -36.41
C SER A 318 4.60 17.70 -35.39
N LEU A 319 5.31 18.28 -34.42
CA LEU A 319 5.96 17.54 -33.34
C LEU A 319 4.94 16.89 -32.40
N MET A 320 3.83 17.57 -32.11
CA MET A 320 2.72 17.02 -31.34
C MET A 320 2.06 15.84 -32.06
N GLY A 321 1.85 15.95 -33.38
CA GLY A 321 1.41 14.83 -34.22
C GLY A 321 2.38 13.65 -34.23
N ALA A 322 3.70 13.93 -34.21
CA ALA A 322 4.72 12.89 -34.09
C ALA A 322 4.66 12.18 -32.72
N CYS A 323 4.45 12.91 -31.62
CA CYS A 323 4.27 12.30 -30.30
C CYS A 323 2.98 11.47 -30.22
N LEU A 324 1.87 11.98 -30.77
CA LEU A 324 0.60 11.25 -30.84
C LEU A 324 0.72 9.97 -31.68
N SER A 325 1.54 9.97 -32.73
CA SER A 325 1.81 8.76 -33.53
C SER A 325 2.49 7.64 -32.73
N LEU A 326 3.16 7.93 -31.61
CA LEU A 326 3.76 6.92 -30.73
C LEU A 326 2.71 6.06 -30.03
N VAL A 327 1.48 6.57 -29.85
CA VAL A 327 0.37 5.80 -29.25
C VAL A 327 0.01 4.60 -30.12
N LEU A 328 0.24 4.67 -31.44
CA LEU A 328 0.02 3.53 -32.33
C LEU A 328 0.94 2.34 -32.01
N PHE A 329 2.04 2.54 -31.27
CA PHE A 329 2.93 1.47 -30.81
C PHE A 329 2.45 0.80 -29.51
N LEU A 330 1.39 1.30 -28.86
CA LEU A 330 0.82 0.75 -27.65
C LEU A 330 -0.48 -0.02 -27.98
N GLY A 331 -0.50 -1.35 -27.75
CA GLY A 331 -1.67 -2.21 -27.95
C GLY A 331 -1.40 -3.47 -28.78
N GLN A 332 -2.42 -4.32 -28.96
CA GLN A 332 -2.29 -5.54 -29.79
C GLN A 332 -2.06 -5.16 -31.27
N PRO A 333 -1.00 -5.70 -31.91
CA PRO A 333 -0.65 -5.32 -33.28
C PRO A 333 -1.67 -5.90 -34.27
N ARG A 334 -2.48 -5.03 -34.89
CA ARG A 334 -3.33 -5.36 -36.04
C ARG A 334 -2.61 -4.99 -37.34
N ASP A 335 -2.91 -5.69 -38.44
CA ASP A 335 -2.27 -5.49 -39.76
C ASP A 335 -2.34 -4.04 -40.28
N MET A 336 -3.42 -3.31 -39.97
CA MET A 336 -3.57 -1.90 -40.35
C MET A 336 -2.69 -0.98 -39.49
N VAL A 337 -2.64 -1.26 -38.18
CA VAL A 337 -1.88 -0.45 -37.23
C VAL A 337 -0.38 -0.58 -37.52
N CYS A 338 0.11 -1.80 -37.74
CA CYS A 338 1.50 -2.06 -38.09
C CYS A 338 1.95 -1.37 -39.39
N ARG A 339 1.05 -1.25 -40.38
CA ARG A 339 1.34 -0.56 -41.65
C ARG A 339 1.36 0.96 -41.53
N LEU A 340 0.53 1.53 -40.66
CA LEU A 340 0.37 2.99 -40.49
C LEU A 340 1.36 3.61 -39.47
N GLN A 341 1.86 2.82 -38.51
CA GLN A 341 2.77 3.26 -37.44
C GLN A 341 4.00 4.04 -37.96
N LEU A 342 4.76 3.42 -38.88
CA LEU A 342 6.01 3.98 -39.42
C LEU A 342 5.76 5.18 -40.36
N PRO A 343 4.84 5.12 -41.34
CA PRO A 343 4.49 6.24 -42.21
C PRO A 343 4.04 7.50 -41.47
N LEU A 344 3.09 7.37 -40.53
CA LEU A 344 2.56 8.52 -39.80
C LEU A 344 3.64 9.20 -38.95
N SER A 345 4.44 8.41 -38.22
CA SER A 345 5.55 8.96 -37.44
C SER A 345 6.59 9.67 -38.30
N SER A 346 6.88 9.13 -39.49
CA SER A 346 7.88 9.70 -40.39
C SER A 346 7.44 11.01 -41.04
N ILE A 347 6.19 11.08 -41.51
CA ILE A 347 5.65 12.29 -42.16
C ILE A 347 5.66 13.49 -41.21
N PHE A 348 5.19 13.32 -39.98
CA PHE A 348 5.16 14.39 -38.98
C PHE A 348 6.57 14.84 -38.56
N LYS A 349 7.55 13.92 -38.50
CA LYS A 349 8.95 14.29 -38.24
C LYS A 349 9.57 15.06 -39.40
N THR A 350 9.31 14.68 -40.65
CA THR A 350 9.85 15.36 -41.84
C THR A 350 9.36 16.80 -41.96
N VAL A 351 8.08 17.07 -41.66
CA VAL A 351 7.55 18.44 -41.65
C VAL A 351 8.21 19.28 -40.55
N ALA A 352 8.40 18.73 -39.34
CA ALA A 352 9.08 19.45 -38.26
C ALA A 352 10.55 19.74 -38.59
N ILE A 353 11.30 18.74 -39.05
CA ILE A 353 12.73 18.87 -39.37
C ILE A 353 12.94 19.81 -40.55
N SER A 354 12.12 19.74 -41.61
CA SER A 354 12.26 20.65 -42.76
C SER A 354 12.07 22.12 -42.37
N ILE A 355 11.12 22.42 -41.49
CA ILE A 355 10.94 23.78 -40.95
C ILE A 355 12.16 24.21 -40.11
N ILE A 356 12.64 23.35 -39.19
CA ILE A 356 13.79 23.67 -38.34
C ILE A 356 15.06 23.89 -39.18
N THR A 357 15.32 23.02 -40.16
CA THR A 357 16.49 23.15 -41.06
C THR A 357 16.44 24.42 -41.88
N PHE A 358 15.26 24.79 -42.42
CA PHE A 358 15.12 26.02 -43.19
C PHE A 358 15.27 27.27 -42.32
N ILE A 359 14.72 27.27 -41.09
CA ILE A 359 14.94 28.36 -40.12
C ILE A 359 16.43 28.47 -39.77
N SER A 360 17.11 27.34 -39.57
CA SER A 360 18.56 27.32 -39.26
C SER A 360 19.39 27.86 -40.43
N LEU A 361 19.07 27.47 -41.66
CA LEU A 361 19.67 28.01 -42.89
C LEU A 361 19.40 29.50 -43.07
N GLN A 362 18.18 29.95 -42.75
CA GLN A 362 17.81 31.36 -42.80
C GLN A 362 18.62 32.19 -41.80
N ILE A 363 18.78 31.70 -40.56
CA ILE A 363 19.61 32.36 -39.54
C ILE A 363 21.06 32.45 -40.02
N LEU A 364 21.64 31.33 -40.47
CA LEU A 364 23.01 31.27 -40.96
C LEU A 364 23.25 32.20 -42.16
N TYR A 365 22.31 32.25 -43.11
CA TYR A 365 22.41 33.11 -44.30
C TYR A 365 22.34 34.60 -43.93
N VAL A 366 21.51 34.97 -42.94
CA VAL A 366 21.39 36.34 -42.45
C VAL A 366 22.62 36.76 -41.64
N THR A 367 23.23 35.85 -40.86
CA THR A 367 24.39 36.16 -40.02
C THR A 367 25.69 36.24 -40.81
N GLU A 368 25.91 35.32 -41.75
CA GLU A 368 27.17 35.24 -42.51
C GLU A 368 27.18 36.12 -43.78
N PHE A 369 26.02 36.34 -44.42
CA PHE A 369 25.93 37.05 -45.70
C PHE A 369 24.93 38.22 -45.69
N PRO A 370 25.09 39.22 -44.80
CA PRO A 370 24.09 40.28 -44.59
C PRO A 370 23.84 41.16 -45.82
N LYS A 371 24.85 41.39 -46.66
CA LYS A 371 24.75 42.23 -47.88
C LYS A 371 23.91 41.59 -48.99
N MET A 372 23.92 40.26 -49.08
CA MET A 372 23.21 39.48 -50.10
C MET A 372 21.83 39.04 -49.61
N ALA A 373 21.68 38.93 -48.28
CA ALA A 373 20.42 38.63 -47.61
C ALA A 373 19.33 39.68 -47.89
N ALA A 374 19.66 40.98 -47.91
CA ALA A 374 18.67 42.06 -48.07
C ALA A 374 17.81 41.95 -49.35
N SER A 375 18.38 41.47 -50.47
CA SER A 375 17.67 41.29 -51.75
C SER A 375 16.77 40.05 -51.77
N HIS A 376 17.10 39.01 -51.00
CA HIS A 376 16.41 37.71 -51.04
C HIS A 376 15.57 37.42 -49.78
N LEU A 377 15.63 38.30 -48.76
CA LEU A 377 14.97 38.11 -47.47
C LEU A 377 13.45 37.94 -47.59
N HIS A 378 12.81 38.67 -48.51
CA HIS A 378 11.36 38.59 -48.72
C HIS A 378 10.93 37.25 -49.33
N ILE A 379 11.79 36.64 -50.16
CA ILE A 379 11.56 35.34 -50.78
C ILE A 379 11.85 34.22 -49.77
N LEU A 380 12.94 34.33 -49.01
CA LEU A 380 13.31 33.37 -47.96
C LEU A 380 12.30 33.34 -46.80
N ARG A 381 11.81 34.50 -46.36
CA ARG A 381 10.88 34.62 -45.21
C ARG A 381 9.42 34.31 -45.58
N GLY A 382 9.09 34.26 -46.87
CA GLY A 382 7.73 34.07 -47.39
C GLY A 382 7.54 32.74 -48.12
N PRO A 383 7.46 32.71 -49.47
CA PRO A 383 7.10 31.51 -50.22
C PRO A 383 8.19 30.41 -50.27
N GLY A 384 9.47 30.76 -50.07
CA GLY A 384 10.59 29.81 -50.17
C GLY A 384 10.53 28.69 -49.12
N ILE A 385 10.17 29.00 -47.88
CA ILE A 385 10.08 27.99 -46.81
C ILE A 385 8.95 27.00 -47.05
N TRP A 386 7.78 27.50 -47.47
CA TRP A 386 6.62 26.66 -47.77
C TRP A 386 6.89 25.72 -48.93
N LEU A 387 7.60 26.20 -49.96
CA LEU A 387 8.00 25.37 -51.09
C LEU A 387 8.98 24.27 -50.66
N PHE A 388 9.96 24.59 -49.82
CA PHE A 388 10.91 23.60 -49.28
C PHE A 388 10.22 22.51 -48.44
N VAL A 389 9.31 22.91 -47.54
CA VAL A 389 8.53 21.98 -46.71
C VAL A 389 7.64 21.09 -47.57
N LEU A 390 6.99 21.65 -48.59
CA LEU A 390 6.11 20.91 -49.50
C LEU A 390 6.89 19.87 -50.31
N VAL A 391 8.09 20.21 -50.81
CA VAL A 391 8.98 19.26 -51.49
C VAL A 391 9.39 18.12 -50.55
N CYS A 392 9.83 18.42 -49.32
CA CYS A 392 10.22 17.40 -48.35
C CYS A 392 9.04 16.49 -47.98
N PHE A 393 7.85 17.06 -47.78
CA PHE A 393 6.61 16.31 -47.51
C PHE A 393 6.23 15.39 -48.69
N ALA A 394 6.32 15.88 -49.93
CA ALA A 394 5.99 15.10 -51.11
C ALA A 394 6.94 13.90 -51.29
N VAL A 395 8.25 14.11 -51.11
CA VAL A 395 9.25 13.02 -51.17
C VAL A 395 8.98 11.99 -50.08
N GLN A 396 8.73 12.43 -48.84
CA GLN A 396 8.43 11.53 -47.74
C GLN A 396 7.11 10.78 -47.96
N GLY A 397 6.09 11.44 -48.49
CA GLY A 397 4.80 10.85 -48.84
C GLY A 397 4.95 9.75 -49.90
N ALA A 398 5.79 9.96 -50.91
CA ALA A 398 6.11 8.96 -51.92
C ALA A 398 6.83 7.73 -51.31
N LEU A 399 7.82 7.95 -50.45
CA LEU A 399 8.52 6.85 -49.75
C LEU A 399 7.59 6.07 -48.82
N CYS A 400 6.69 6.76 -48.12
CA CYS A 400 5.68 6.12 -47.26
C CYS A 400 4.65 5.35 -48.08
N GLY A 401 4.23 5.87 -49.23
CA GLY A 401 3.36 5.17 -50.17
C GLY A 401 4.00 3.90 -50.73
N TRP A 402 5.29 3.96 -51.09
CA TRP A 402 6.07 2.80 -51.51
C TRP A 402 6.14 1.74 -50.39
N PHE A 403 6.44 2.15 -49.16
CA PHE A 403 6.50 1.27 -47.99
C PHE A 403 5.16 0.56 -47.70
N LEU A 404 4.03 1.24 -47.90
CA LEU A 404 2.70 0.65 -47.72
C LEU A 404 2.32 -0.39 -48.78
N VAL A 405 2.90 -0.31 -49.98
CA VAL A 405 2.65 -1.23 -51.10
C VAL A 405 3.53 -2.47 -51.02
N GLU A 406 4.79 -2.33 -50.58
CA GLU A 406 5.77 -3.43 -50.58
C GLU A 406 5.97 -4.11 -49.21
N GLY A 407 5.44 -3.53 -48.12
CA GLY A 407 5.54 -4.09 -46.77
C GLY A 407 4.71 -5.37 -46.58
N SER A 408 5.35 -6.44 -46.11
CA SER A 408 4.70 -7.71 -45.74
C SER A 408 3.68 -7.55 -44.61
N THR A 409 2.58 -8.31 -44.65
CA THR A 409 1.58 -8.32 -43.56
C THR A 409 2.13 -8.98 -42.29
N LEU A 410 1.63 -8.62 -41.12
CA LEU A 410 2.08 -9.21 -39.84
C LEU A 410 1.81 -10.71 -39.82
N SER A 411 0.70 -11.12 -40.42
CA SER A 411 0.29 -12.51 -40.62
C SER A 411 1.31 -13.31 -41.45
N GLU A 412 1.87 -12.73 -42.51
CA GLU A 412 2.88 -13.35 -43.36
C GLU A 412 4.28 -13.36 -42.72
N TYR A 413 4.62 -12.32 -41.94
CA TYR A 413 5.88 -12.24 -41.20
C TYR A 413 5.94 -13.26 -40.05
N VAL A 414 4.84 -13.41 -39.29
CA VAL A 414 4.73 -14.40 -38.20
C VAL A 414 4.74 -15.84 -38.74
N ALA A 415 4.12 -16.09 -39.91
CA ALA A 415 4.13 -17.41 -40.56
C ALA A 415 5.53 -17.87 -40.99
N ASN A 416 6.44 -16.93 -41.28
CA ASN A 416 7.80 -17.21 -41.75
C ASN A 416 8.87 -17.10 -40.64
N LEU A 417 8.47 -16.80 -39.40
CA LEU A 417 9.41 -16.61 -38.29
C LEU A 417 9.88 -17.96 -37.73
N LYS A 418 11.05 -18.43 -38.19
CA LYS A 418 11.74 -19.60 -37.62
C LYS A 418 12.59 -19.15 -36.43
N ILE A 419 12.15 -19.49 -35.22
CA ILE A 419 12.87 -19.14 -33.98
C ILE A 419 13.84 -20.26 -33.63
N ASP A 420 15.12 -20.05 -33.90
CA ASP A 420 16.21 -20.88 -33.34
C ASP A 420 16.64 -20.27 -32.00
N PHE A 421 16.45 -21.03 -30.92
CA PHE A 421 16.94 -20.65 -29.59
C PHE A 421 18.38 -21.16 -29.41
N PRO A 422 19.40 -20.30 -29.25
CA PRO A 422 20.71 -20.73 -28.83
C PRO A 422 20.69 -21.09 -27.33
N SER A 423 21.14 -22.29 -27.00
CA SER A 423 21.37 -22.73 -25.63
C SER A 423 22.51 -21.94 -24.99
N VAL A 424 22.21 -21.10 -24.01
CA VAL A 424 23.22 -20.37 -23.22
C VAL A 424 23.63 -21.21 -22.02
N THR A 425 24.83 -21.79 -22.10
CA THR A 425 25.58 -22.34 -20.96
C THR A 425 26.09 -21.22 -20.06
N MET A 426 25.76 -21.29 -18.77
CA MET A 426 26.24 -20.36 -17.74
C MET A 426 27.76 -20.49 -17.48
N PRO A 427 28.51 -19.38 -17.30
CA PRO A 427 29.88 -19.44 -16.83
C PRO A 427 29.98 -19.74 -15.33
N ARG A 428 30.85 -20.70 -15.01
CA ARG A 428 31.27 -21.10 -13.67
C ARG A 428 32.09 -19.97 -13.01
N GLY A 429 31.66 -19.51 -11.83
CA GLY A 429 32.42 -18.57 -11.00
C GLY A 429 33.78 -19.13 -10.57
N ARG A 430 34.83 -18.30 -10.65
CA ARG A 430 36.15 -18.56 -10.05
C ARG A 430 36.24 -17.88 -8.68
N LEU A 431 36.78 -18.64 -7.73
CA LEU A 431 37.13 -18.24 -6.37
C LEU A 431 38.20 -17.13 -6.35
N ALA A 432 38.10 -16.28 -5.34
CA ALA A 432 39.14 -15.35 -4.90
C ALA A 432 40.33 -16.12 -4.29
N THR A 433 41.54 -15.77 -4.73
CA THR A 433 42.81 -16.19 -4.16
C THR A 433 43.23 -15.25 -3.03
N SER A 434 43.65 -15.84 -1.91
CA SER A 434 44.28 -15.16 -0.78
C SER A 434 45.65 -14.60 -1.14
N ALA A 435 45.98 -13.40 -0.64
CA ALA A 435 47.34 -12.91 -0.58
C ALA A 435 47.88 -13.01 0.85
N ARG A 436 49.07 -13.61 0.97
CA ARG A 436 49.84 -13.82 2.20
C ARG A 436 50.91 -12.72 2.33
N SER A 437 51.31 -12.50 3.58
CA SER A 437 52.27 -11.57 4.18
C SER A 437 53.73 -11.58 3.68
N ASP A 438 54.41 -10.45 3.90
CA ASP A 438 55.80 -10.26 4.41
C ASP A 438 55.83 -8.79 4.96
N GLY A 439 56.29 -8.42 6.18
CA GLY A 439 57.60 -8.59 6.85
C GLY A 439 58.37 -7.25 6.72
N SER A 440 59.00 -6.58 7.68
CA SER A 440 59.29 -6.65 9.13
C SER A 440 59.78 -5.25 9.57
N ASP A 441 59.75 -4.89 10.87
CA ASP A 441 60.93 -4.40 11.64
C ASP A 441 60.57 -3.97 13.07
N VAL A 442 61.60 -3.94 13.90
CA VAL A 442 61.70 -4.30 15.33
C VAL A 442 61.66 -3.08 16.26
N ASP A 443 61.07 -3.23 17.46
CA ASP A 443 61.59 -2.63 18.70
C ASP A 443 61.15 -3.44 19.93
N ILE A 444 62.13 -3.93 20.71
CA ILE A 444 61.98 -4.86 21.85
C ILE A 444 62.30 -4.10 23.13
N ASP A 445 61.30 -3.43 23.69
CA ASP A 445 61.20 -3.18 25.15
C ASP A 445 59.78 -2.76 25.55
N GLY A 446 59.01 -2.18 24.62
CA GLY A 446 57.56 -1.95 24.77
C GLY A 446 56.69 -3.21 24.65
N THR A 447 57.30 -4.41 24.54
CA THR A 447 56.58 -5.65 24.24
C THR A 447 55.97 -6.30 25.47
N ALA A 448 56.58 -6.19 26.67
CA ALA A 448 56.01 -6.79 27.87
C ALA A 448 54.76 -6.04 28.38
N GLU A 449 54.77 -4.71 28.37
CA GLU A 449 53.62 -3.89 28.76
C GLU A 449 52.49 -3.94 27.71
N SER A 450 52.85 -4.00 26.42
CA SER A 450 51.89 -4.21 25.32
C SER A 450 51.25 -5.59 25.39
N GLU A 451 52.01 -6.64 25.73
CA GLU A 451 51.47 -7.99 25.90
C GLU A 451 50.61 -8.10 27.17
N ILE A 452 50.95 -7.45 28.29
CA ILE A 452 50.09 -7.40 29.48
C ILE A 452 48.81 -6.60 29.21
N ALA A 453 48.89 -5.46 28.53
CA ALA A 453 47.71 -4.68 28.14
C ALA A 453 46.84 -5.43 27.12
N LYS A 454 47.44 -6.19 26.20
CA LYS A 454 46.71 -7.10 25.30
C LYS A 454 46.06 -8.24 26.06
N LEU A 455 46.74 -8.88 27.01
CA LEU A 455 46.19 -9.97 27.80
C LEU A 455 45.08 -9.49 28.75
N GLN A 456 45.21 -8.31 29.35
CA GLN A 456 44.15 -7.68 30.17
C GLN A 456 42.95 -7.25 29.31
N ARG A 457 43.20 -6.74 28.10
CA ARG A 457 42.15 -6.41 27.13
C ARG A 457 41.46 -7.67 26.61
N GLN A 458 42.21 -8.73 26.31
CA GLN A 458 41.66 -10.04 25.94
C GLN A 458 40.88 -10.66 27.09
N PHE A 459 41.32 -10.52 28.34
CA PHE A 459 40.58 -11.01 29.51
C PHE A 459 39.25 -10.27 29.68
N ARG A 460 39.23 -8.93 29.55
CA ARG A 460 37.96 -8.15 29.60
C ARG A 460 37.02 -8.48 28.45
N ILE A 461 37.55 -8.66 27.23
CA ILE A 461 36.74 -9.06 26.07
C ILE A 461 36.20 -10.47 26.28
N MET A 462 37.04 -11.42 26.71
CA MET A 462 36.62 -12.80 26.97
C MET A 462 35.62 -12.90 28.12
N GLU A 463 35.72 -12.04 29.13
CA GLU A 463 34.76 -11.99 30.24
C GLU A 463 33.42 -11.35 29.82
N GLY A 464 33.47 -10.32 28.98
CA GLY A 464 32.29 -9.75 28.31
C GLY A 464 31.61 -10.74 27.36
N ASP A 465 32.39 -11.46 26.56
CA ASP A 465 31.91 -12.51 25.67
C ASP A 465 31.33 -13.69 26.46
N ARG A 466 31.94 -14.07 27.58
CA ARG A 466 31.39 -15.09 28.50
C ARG A 466 30.05 -14.67 29.07
N GLN A 467 29.90 -13.40 29.48
CA GLN A 467 28.63 -12.87 30.00
C GLN A 467 27.57 -12.77 28.89
N ALA A 468 27.93 -12.27 27.71
CA ALA A 468 27.05 -12.20 26.55
C ALA A 468 26.61 -13.60 26.10
N TYR A 469 27.52 -14.57 26.04
CA TYR A 469 27.22 -15.96 25.73
C TYR A 469 26.31 -16.60 26.78
N THR A 470 26.48 -16.29 28.07
CA THR A 470 25.60 -16.79 29.14
C THR A 470 24.19 -16.21 29.03
N ILE A 471 24.05 -14.93 28.67
CA ILE A 471 22.75 -14.27 28.45
C ILE A 471 22.08 -14.83 27.19
N GLN A 472 22.83 -14.96 26.10
CA GLN A 472 22.33 -15.53 24.84
C GLN A 472 21.93 -17.00 24.99
N ALA A 473 22.71 -17.81 25.72
CA ALA A 473 22.36 -19.19 26.01
C ALA A 473 21.10 -19.30 26.88
N ARG A 474 20.91 -18.43 27.88
CA ARG A 474 19.68 -18.39 28.69
C ARG A 474 18.47 -18.00 27.86
N GLU A 475 18.60 -17.02 26.98
CA GLU A 475 17.51 -16.60 26.09
C GLU A 475 17.18 -17.67 25.05
N GLN A 476 18.18 -18.40 24.55
CA GLN A 476 17.97 -19.52 23.63
C GLN A 476 17.30 -20.71 24.32
N ILE A 477 17.67 -21.03 25.56
CA ILE A 477 16.98 -22.04 26.38
C ILE A 477 15.52 -21.61 26.64
N ARG A 478 15.27 -20.33 26.93
CA ARG A 478 13.91 -19.81 27.13
C ARG A 478 13.04 -19.97 25.88
N LYS A 479 13.59 -19.66 24.70
CA LYS A 479 12.91 -19.86 23.42
C LYS A 479 12.65 -21.35 23.14
N GLN A 480 13.63 -22.21 23.39
CA GLN A 480 13.47 -23.66 23.23
C GLN A 480 12.41 -24.25 24.18
N GLN A 481 12.30 -23.75 25.41
CA GLN A 481 11.25 -24.15 26.35
C GLN A 481 9.85 -23.71 25.88
N GLN A 482 9.74 -22.48 25.36
CA GLN A 482 8.48 -21.97 24.80
C GLN A 482 8.06 -22.75 23.55
N GLU A 483 9.01 -23.15 22.69
CA GLU A 483 8.77 -23.97 21.51
C GLU A 483 8.33 -25.39 21.89
N MET A 484 8.97 -26.01 22.90
CA MET A 484 8.52 -27.30 23.43
C MET A 484 7.10 -27.25 23.97
N GLU A 485 6.71 -26.17 24.66
CA GLU A 485 5.35 -26.01 25.17
C GLU A 485 4.32 -25.88 24.03
N ASN A 486 4.66 -25.16 22.96
CA ASN A 486 3.82 -25.06 21.77
C ASN A 486 3.67 -26.42 21.06
N LEU A 487 4.76 -27.15 20.89
CA LEU A 487 4.74 -28.48 20.27
C LEU A 487 3.93 -29.49 21.10
N LEU A 488 3.95 -29.38 22.43
CA LEU A 488 3.10 -30.21 23.30
C LEU A 488 1.60 -29.88 23.12
N LYS A 489 1.25 -28.60 22.98
CA LYS A 489 -0.14 -28.18 22.69
C LYS A 489 -0.60 -28.69 21.32
N GLU A 490 0.23 -28.58 20.29
CA GLU A 490 -0.06 -29.13 18.96
C GLU A 490 -0.22 -30.65 19.00
N GLN A 491 0.62 -31.37 19.74
CA GLN A 491 0.50 -32.82 19.92
C GLN A 491 -0.85 -33.19 20.58
N GLU A 492 -1.30 -32.41 21.56
CA GLU A 492 -2.57 -32.62 22.25
C GLU A 492 -3.76 -32.38 21.31
N GLU A 493 -3.69 -31.34 20.48
CA GLU A 493 -4.67 -31.03 19.44
C GLU A 493 -4.74 -32.11 18.35
N LEU A 494 -3.58 -32.56 17.85
CA LEU A 494 -3.49 -33.66 16.89
C LEU A 494 -4.08 -34.96 17.48
N ASN A 495 -3.87 -35.24 18.76
CA ASN A 495 -4.46 -36.40 19.42
C ASN A 495 -5.99 -36.27 19.56
N ARG A 496 -6.53 -35.06 19.82
CA ARG A 496 -7.98 -34.82 19.80
C ARG A 496 -8.57 -35.03 18.41
N ASN A 497 -7.91 -34.54 17.37
CA ASN A 497 -8.33 -34.72 15.98
C ASN A 497 -8.27 -36.20 15.56
N LEU A 498 -7.21 -36.91 15.94
CA LEU A 498 -7.11 -38.36 15.73
C LEU A 498 -8.22 -39.13 16.46
N GLY A 499 -8.60 -38.68 17.67
CA GLY A 499 -9.74 -39.22 18.41
C GLY A 499 -11.08 -39.00 17.70
N ALA A 500 -11.28 -37.81 17.12
CA ALA A 500 -12.47 -37.50 16.34
C ALA A 500 -12.55 -38.31 15.02
N CYS A 501 -11.41 -38.50 14.34
CA CYS A 501 -11.31 -39.35 13.14
C CYS A 501 -11.50 -40.84 13.43
N LYS A 502 -11.16 -41.31 14.64
CA LYS A 502 -11.39 -42.70 15.09
C LYS A 502 -12.79 -42.94 15.66
N SER A 503 -13.69 -41.95 15.66
CA SER A 503 -15.03 -42.14 16.20
C SER A 503 -15.81 -43.16 15.36
N LEU A 504 -16.36 -44.18 16.04
CA LEU A 504 -17.09 -45.31 15.45
C LEU A 504 -18.26 -44.85 14.54
N SER A 505 -18.89 -43.72 14.86
CA SER A 505 -19.98 -43.15 14.08
C SER A 505 -19.54 -42.67 12.69
N ARG A 506 -18.33 -42.11 12.55
CA ARG A 506 -17.81 -41.65 11.25
C ARG A 506 -17.31 -42.82 10.40
N GLN A 507 -16.73 -43.86 11.02
CA GLN A 507 -16.36 -45.08 10.30
C GLN A 507 -17.56 -45.84 9.73
N GLN A 508 -18.72 -45.81 10.41
CA GLN A 508 -19.95 -46.38 9.87
C GLN A 508 -20.48 -45.57 8.69
N GLN A 509 -20.49 -44.24 8.79
CA GLN A 509 -20.92 -43.35 7.71
C GLN A 509 -20.05 -43.52 6.44
N ASP A 510 -18.72 -43.50 6.58
CA ASP A 510 -17.79 -43.69 5.47
C ASP A 510 -17.95 -45.08 4.80
N SER A 511 -18.29 -46.11 5.59
CA SER A 511 -18.56 -47.46 5.08
C SER A 511 -19.84 -47.51 4.25
N GLU A 512 -20.89 -46.80 4.65
CA GLU A 512 -22.16 -46.72 3.92
C GLU A 512 -21.98 -45.93 2.60
N ASP A 513 -21.27 -44.81 2.64
CA ASP A 513 -20.97 -44.01 1.44
C ASP A 513 -20.10 -44.80 0.45
N THR A 514 -19.12 -45.55 0.95
CA THR A 514 -18.29 -46.42 0.11
C THR A 514 -19.09 -47.55 -0.53
N GLN A 515 -20.09 -48.11 0.17
CA GLN A 515 -20.99 -49.12 -0.41
C GLN A 515 -21.91 -48.53 -1.47
N SER A 516 -22.45 -47.33 -1.23
CA SER A 516 -23.27 -46.60 -2.19
C SER A 516 -22.48 -46.28 -3.47
N LEU A 517 -21.23 -45.85 -3.33
CA LEU A 517 -20.34 -45.58 -4.48
C LEU A 517 -20.05 -46.84 -5.31
N ARG A 518 -19.84 -48.00 -4.66
CA ARG A 518 -19.65 -49.26 -5.38
C ARG A 518 -20.89 -49.68 -6.17
N ALA A 519 -22.08 -49.52 -5.60
CA ALA A 519 -23.33 -49.83 -6.29
C ALA A 519 -23.53 -48.97 -7.55
N LEU A 520 -23.18 -47.68 -7.48
CA LEU A 520 -23.25 -46.78 -8.63
C LEU A 520 -22.24 -47.14 -9.74
N LEU A 521 -21.04 -47.61 -9.36
CA LEU A 521 -20.04 -48.07 -10.32
C LEU A 521 -20.47 -49.36 -11.02
N GLU A 522 -21.05 -50.33 -10.30
CA GLU A 522 -21.61 -51.54 -10.92
C GLU A 522 -22.76 -51.21 -11.89
N GLN A 523 -23.62 -50.25 -11.53
CA GLN A 523 -24.70 -49.81 -12.41
C GLN A 523 -24.18 -49.17 -13.70
N ARG A 524 -23.11 -48.37 -13.62
CA ARG A 524 -22.45 -47.80 -14.81
C ARG A 524 -21.91 -48.89 -15.72
N ASP A 525 -21.22 -49.88 -15.15
CA ASP A 525 -20.59 -50.95 -15.92
C ASP A 525 -21.65 -51.83 -16.65
N MET A 526 -22.80 -52.08 -16.01
CA MET A 526 -23.93 -52.76 -16.65
C MET A 526 -24.50 -51.97 -17.84
N LEU A 527 -24.68 -50.66 -17.69
CA LEU A 527 -25.18 -49.80 -18.76
C LEU A 527 -24.21 -49.73 -19.94
N GLU A 528 -22.90 -49.77 -19.66
CA GLU A 528 -21.88 -49.78 -20.71
C GLU A 528 -21.89 -51.10 -21.50
N GLU A 529 -22.16 -52.22 -20.83
CA GLU A 529 -22.33 -53.52 -21.49
C GLU A 529 -23.59 -53.57 -22.38
N GLU A 530 -24.72 -53.01 -21.92
CA GLU A 530 -25.94 -52.90 -22.72
C GLU A 530 -25.73 -52.04 -23.97
N LEU A 531 -25.07 -50.89 -23.82
CA LEU A 531 -24.73 -50.01 -24.95
C LEU A 531 -23.87 -50.73 -26.00
N LEU A 532 -22.96 -51.60 -25.55
CA LEU A 532 -22.07 -52.34 -26.44
C LEU A 532 -22.83 -53.43 -27.22
N LYS A 533 -23.81 -54.09 -26.58
CA LYS A 533 -24.74 -55.03 -27.23
C LYS A 533 -25.62 -54.33 -28.27
N GLU A 534 -26.17 -53.17 -27.93
CA GLU A 534 -27.01 -52.37 -28.84
C GLU A 534 -26.23 -51.98 -30.11
N LYS A 535 -24.98 -51.52 -29.94
CA LYS A 535 -24.08 -51.17 -31.06
C LYS A 535 -23.74 -52.38 -31.94
N GLN A 536 -23.62 -53.57 -31.35
CA GLN A 536 -23.36 -54.78 -32.12
C GLN A 536 -24.59 -55.20 -32.94
N CYS A 537 -25.79 -55.10 -32.36
CA CYS A 537 -27.05 -55.32 -33.07
C CYS A 537 -27.23 -54.33 -34.24
N GLN A 538 -26.88 -53.06 -34.03
CA GLN A 538 -26.93 -52.05 -35.09
C GLN A 538 -26.02 -52.42 -36.28
N LYS A 539 -24.78 -52.86 -36.02
CA LYS A 539 -23.86 -53.29 -37.08
C LYS A 539 -24.36 -54.50 -37.86
N GLU A 540 -25.04 -55.42 -37.19
CA GLU A 540 -25.60 -56.62 -37.82
C GLU A 540 -26.76 -56.26 -38.76
N VAL A 541 -27.64 -55.35 -38.33
CA VAL A 541 -28.72 -54.82 -39.17
C VAL A 541 -28.17 -54.03 -40.37
N GLU A 542 -27.16 -53.20 -40.18
CA GLU A 542 -26.51 -52.46 -41.29
C GLU A 542 -25.91 -53.42 -42.34
N LYS A 543 -25.34 -54.54 -41.89
CA LYS A 543 -24.82 -55.58 -42.78
C LYS A 543 -25.93 -56.30 -43.55
N GLU A 544 -27.07 -56.57 -42.90
CA GLU A 544 -28.23 -57.16 -43.58
C GLU A 544 -28.84 -56.21 -44.62
N VAL A 545 -28.92 -54.92 -44.31
CA VAL A 545 -29.40 -53.89 -45.24
C VAL A 545 -28.50 -53.84 -46.48
N ALA A 546 -27.18 -53.79 -46.30
CA ALA A 546 -26.24 -53.79 -47.43
C ALA A 546 -26.36 -55.06 -48.30
N ASN A 547 -26.60 -56.22 -47.68
CA ASN A 547 -26.78 -57.49 -48.39
C ASN A 547 -28.12 -57.54 -49.16
N MET A 548 -29.19 -56.97 -48.61
CA MET A 548 -30.47 -56.82 -49.30
C MET A 548 -30.39 -55.82 -50.47
N GLU A 549 -29.66 -54.73 -50.31
CA GLU A 549 -29.44 -53.76 -51.39
C GLU A 549 -28.68 -54.38 -52.57
N LEU A 550 -27.68 -55.24 -52.30
CA LEU A 550 -26.99 -56.01 -53.34
C LEU A 550 -27.92 -56.98 -54.05
N LYS A 551 -28.78 -57.72 -53.32
CA LYS A 551 -29.79 -58.60 -53.92
C LYS A 551 -30.83 -57.84 -54.75
N LEU A 552 -31.23 -56.65 -54.31
CA LEU A 552 -32.15 -55.79 -55.06
C LEU A 552 -31.50 -55.21 -56.33
N ALA A 553 -30.18 -54.96 -56.31
CA ALA A 553 -29.45 -54.53 -57.49
C ALA A 553 -29.31 -55.65 -58.54
N GLU A 554 -29.17 -56.91 -58.10
CA GLU A 554 -29.19 -58.09 -58.97
C GLU A 554 -30.58 -58.33 -59.59
N LEU A 555 -31.64 -58.22 -58.80
CA LEU A 555 -33.02 -58.39 -59.27
C LEU A 555 -33.48 -57.29 -60.25
N ARG A 556 -32.82 -56.11 -60.25
CA ARG A 556 -33.09 -55.03 -61.21
C ARG A 556 -32.44 -55.24 -62.59
N LYS A 557 -31.54 -56.23 -62.75
CA LYS A 557 -30.87 -56.54 -64.03
C LYS A 557 -31.58 -57.60 -64.88
N SER A 558 -32.63 -58.27 -64.39
CA SER A 558 -33.37 -59.28 -65.14
C SER A 558 -34.87 -58.96 -65.23
N ASP A 559 -35.22 -58.40 -66.38
CA ASP A 559 -36.50 -58.39 -67.11
C ASP A 559 -37.86 -58.09 -66.45
N VAL A 560 -38.44 -57.06 -67.07
CA VAL A 560 -39.83 -56.72 -67.41
C VAL A 560 -40.77 -57.93 -67.64
N SER A 561 -41.96 -57.91 -67.02
CA SER A 561 -43.29 -57.97 -67.70
C SER A 561 -44.46 -58.13 -66.72
N GLY A 562 -45.49 -57.28 -66.87
CA GLY A 562 -46.88 -57.68 -66.59
C GLY A 562 -47.69 -56.84 -65.58
N GLY A 563 -48.58 -55.98 -66.09
CA GLY A 563 -49.95 -55.83 -65.54
C GLY A 563 -50.27 -54.54 -64.77
N ASP A 564 -51.18 -53.74 -65.35
CA ASP A 564 -51.66 -52.41 -64.92
C ASP A 564 -52.31 -52.28 -63.51
N THR A 565 -52.27 -53.30 -62.67
CA THR A 565 -52.58 -53.17 -61.22
C THR A 565 -51.38 -52.66 -60.43
N GLN A 566 -50.17 -52.78 -60.98
CA GLN A 566 -48.93 -52.34 -60.34
C GLN A 566 -48.76 -50.83 -60.34
N ARG A 567 -49.36 -50.04 -61.24
CA ARG A 567 -49.02 -48.60 -61.39
C ARG A 567 -49.48 -47.73 -60.20
N SER A 568 -50.50 -48.17 -59.45
CA SER A 568 -50.99 -47.51 -58.24
C SER A 568 -50.13 -47.88 -57.02
N GLU A 569 -49.86 -49.18 -56.83
CA GLU A 569 -48.98 -49.66 -55.77
C GLU A 569 -47.52 -49.23 -55.98
N LEU A 570 -47.01 -49.19 -57.23
CA LEU A 570 -45.70 -48.63 -57.57
C LEU A 570 -45.65 -47.15 -57.18
N ARG A 571 -46.70 -46.36 -57.44
CA ARG A 571 -46.71 -44.94 -57.08
C ARG A 571 -46.78 -44.73 -55.57
N GLN A 572 -47.49 -45.58 -54.82
CA GLN A 572 -47.52 -45.53 -53.36
C GLN A 572 -46.19 -45.98 -52.74
N THR A 573 -45.63 -47.10 -53.19
CA THR A 573 -44.31 -47.56 -52.75
C THR A 573 -43.22 -46.58 -53.14
N GLN A 574 -43.25 -45.98 -54.33
CA GLN A 574 -42.28 -44.98 -54.76
C GLN A 574 -42.42 -43.64 -54.03
N LYS A 575 -43.64 -43.27 -53.56
CA LYS A 575 -43.83 -42.17 -52.60
C LYS A 575 -43.31 -42.51 -51.21
N ALA A 576 -43.53 -43.73 -50.73
CA ALA A 576 -43.00 -44.19 -49.44
C ALA A 576 -41.46 -44.26 -49.45
N ILE A 577 -40.87 -44.78 -50.52
CA ILE A 577 -39.41 -44.80 -50.76
C ILE A 577 -38.87 -43.37 -50.75
N ARG A 578 -39.44 -42.43 -51.51
CA ARG A 578 -39.00 -41.02 -51.47
C ARG A 578 -39.13 -40.38 -50.10
N THR A 579 -40.15 -40.75 -49.33
CA THR A 579 -40.34 -40.23 -47.96
C THR A 579 -39.29 -40.82 -47.01
N LEU A 580 -38.94 -42.10 -47.17
CA LEU A 580 -37.89 -42.76 -46.41
C LEU A 580 -36.50 -42.26 -46.80
N GLU A 581 -36.22 -42.08 -48.08
CA GLU A 581 -35.00 -41.45 -48.60
C GLU A 581 -34.83 -40.03 -48.06
N TYR A 582 -35.90 -39.22 -48.06
CA TYR A 582 -35.86 -37.89 -47.44
C TYR A 582 -35.65 -37.94 -45.92
N LYS A 583 -36.24 -38.91 -45.22
CA LYS A 583 -36.00 -39.09 -43.77
C LYS A 583 -34.58 -39.56 -43.48
N LEU A 584 -34.03 -40.43 -44.32
CA LEU A 584 -32.66 -40.91 -44.22
C LEU A 584 -31.67 -39.79 -44.50
N ASP A 585 -31.87 -39.03 -45.57
CA ASP A 585 -31.05 -37.87 -45.94
C ASP A 585 -31.06 -36.80 -44.84
N ARG A 586 -32.23 -36.52 -44.25
CA ARG A 586 -32.35 -35.61 -43.11
C ARG A 586 -31.66 -36.15 -41.85
N SER A 587 -31.70 -37.45 -41.61
CA SER A 587 -31.03 -38.08 -40.47
C SER A 587 -29.51 -38.12 -40.67
N LEU A 588 -29.04 -38.38 -41.88
CA LEU A 588 -27.62 -38.37 -42.25
C LEU A 588 -27.05 -36.95 -42.17
N THR A 589 -27.80 -35.95 -42.64
CA THR A 589 -27.42 -34.54 -42.50
C THR A 589 -27.27 -34.16 -41.03
N ARG A 590 -28.23 -34.53 -40.17
CA ARG A 590 -28.12 -34.31 -38.71
C ARG A 590 -26.94 -35.06 -38.10
N PHE A 591 -26.67 -36.29 -38.51
CA PHE A 591 -25.53 -37.06 -38.03
C PHE A 591 -24.20 -36.40 -38.41
N ASN A 592 -24.07 -35.94 -39.66
CA ASN A 592 -22.90 -35.20 -40.13
C ASN A 592 -22.73 -33.86 -39.40
N GLU A 593 -23.82 -33.14 -39.12
CA GLU A 593 -23.77 -31.95 -38.28
C GLU A 593 -23.24 -32.26 -36.86
N GLN A 594 -23.65 -33.38 -36.27
CA GLN A 594 -23.15 -33.81 -34.96
C GLN A 594 -21.68 -34.25 -35.01
N LEU A 595 -21.22 -34.90 -36.09
CA LEU A 595 -19.81 -35.22 -36.29
C LEU A 595 -18.95 -33.97 -36.41
N THR A 596 -19.40 -32.97 -37.15
CA THR A 596 -18.68 -31.68 -37.27
C THR A 596 -18.61 -30.97 -35.93
N LYS A 597 -19.71 -30.97 -35.15
CA LYS A 597 -19.71 -30.43 -33.78
C LYS A 597 -18.75 -31.19 -32.87
N ASN A 598 -18.72 -32.53 -32.94
CA ASN A 598 -17.79 -33.33 -32.14
C ASN A 598 -16.33 -33.08 -32.53
N CYS A 599 -16.05 -32.88 -33.82
CA CYS A 599 -14.73 -32.50 -34.32
C CYS A 599 -14.29 -31.14 -33.74
N HIS A 600 -15.17 -30.13 -33.80
CA HIS A 600 -14.90 -28.81 -33.23
C HIS A 600 -14.63 -28.88 -31.72
N LEU A 601 -15.44 -29.64 -30.98
CA LEU A 601 -15.24 -29.84 -29.53
C LEU A 601 -13.89 -30.51 -29.22
N ARG A 602 -13.41 -31.43 -30.06
CA ARG A 602 -12.09 -32.05 -29.88
C ARG A 602 -10.95 -31.07 -30.13
N GLU A 603 -11.06 -30.24 -31.16
CA GLU A 603 -10.07 -29.19 -31.44
C GLU A 603 -10.02 -28.15 -30.31
N GLU A 604 -11.17 -27.77 -29.77
CA GLU A 604 -11.27 -26.87 -28.62
C GLU A 604 -10.63 -27.50 -27.38
N LEU A 605 -10.92 -28.77 -27.09
CA LEU A 605 -10.34 -29.49 -25.96
C LEU A 605 -8.81 -29.63 -26.09
N GLN A 606 -8.30 -29.83 -27.30
CA GLN A 606 -6.87 -29.85 -27.57
C GLN A 606 -6.22 -28.47 -27.37
N THR A 607 -6.91 -27.40 -27.79
CA THR A 607 -6.45 -26.02 -27.59
C THR A 607 -6.38 -25.68 -26.10
N LEU A 608 -7.44 -25.97 -25.35
CA LEU A 608 -7.50 -25.79 -23.89
C LEU A 608 -6.41 -26.60 -23.18
N HIS A 609 -6.09 -27.80 -23.67
CA HIS A 609 -5.02 -28.60 -23.07
C HIS A 609 -3.63 -27.97 -23.26
N ILE A 610 -3.36 -27.41 -24.46
CA ILE A 610 -2.11 -26.69 -24.74
C ILE A 610 -2.00 -25.43 -23.89
N GLU A 611 -3.10 -24.69 -23.73
CA GLU A 611 -3.15 -23.49 -22.88
C GLU A 611 -2.87 -23.83 -21.42
N ARG A 612 -3.49 -24.90 -20.88
CA ARG A 612 -3.21 -25.38 -19.52
C ARG A 612 -1.73 -25.71 -19.33
N ILE A 613 -1.10 -26.39 -20.29
CA ILE A 613 0.33 -26.72 -20.21
C ILE A 613 1.19 -25.45 -20.20
N ARG A 614 0.89 -24.47 -21.07
CA ARG A 614 1.60 -23.17 -21.09
C ARG A 614 1.42 -22.42 -19.78
N PHE A 615 0.20 -22.38 -19.25
CA PHE A 615 -0.11 -21.74 -17.99
C PHE A 615 0.67 -22.39 -16.83
N GLN A 616 0.71 -23.72 -16.80
CA GLN A 616 1.44 -24.45 -15.76
C GLN A 616 2.96 -24.26 -15.85
N GLN A 617 3.52 -24.15 -17.06
CA GLN A 617 4.92 -23.79 -17.26
C GLN A 617 5.22 -22.36 -16.79
N LEU A 618 4.32 -21.42 -17.05
CA LEU A 618 4.45 -20.04 -16.58
C LEU A 618 4.37 -19.96 -15.06
N HIS A 619 3.40 -20.65 -14.46
CA HIS A 619 3.23 -20.73 -13.01
C HIS A 619 4.49 -21.26 -12.32
N ASN A 620 5.05 -22.39 -12.79
CA ASN A 620 6.29 -22.95 -12.25
C ASN A 620 7.50 -21.99 -12.39
N ARG A 621 7.53 -21.18 -13.46
CA ARG A 621 8.58 -20.16 -13.64
C ARG A 621 8.41 -19.02 -12.64
N LEU A 622 7.18 -18.54 -12.46
CA LEU A 622 6.86 -17.48 -11.51
C LEU A 622 7.14 -17.92 -10.07
N ASP A 623 6.83 -19.17 -9.70
CA ASP A 623 7.17 -19.70 -8.38
C ASP A 623 8.68 -19.72 -8.11
N LYS A 624 9.46 -20.06 -9.14
CA LYS A 624 10.92 -20.03 -9.05
C LYS A 624 11.44 -18.59 -8.90
N GLU A 625 10.92 -17.66 -9.67
CA GLU A 625 11.27 -16.23 -9.54
C GLU A 625 10.86 -15.68 -8.17
N LEU A 626 9.70 -16.09 -7.66
CA LEU A 626 9.22 -15.70 -6.33
C LEU A 626 10.12 -16.24 -5.21
N TYR A 627 10.62 -17.47 -5.35
CA TYR A 627 11.62 -18.03 -4.44
C TYR A 627 12.94 -17.24 -4.47
N ASP A 628 13.45 -16.92 -5.66
CA ASP A 628 14.68 -16.12 -5.82
C ASP A 628 14.52 -14.70 -5.25
N VAL A 629 13.36 -14.07 -5.43
CA VAL A 629 13.05 -12.76 -4.85
C VAL A 629 12.97 -12.84 -3.32
N ARG A 630 12.33 -13.86 -2.76
CA ARG A 630 12.30 -14.08 -1.29
C ARG A 630 13.70 -14.25 -0.72
N GLN A 631 14.58 -14.98 -1.40
CA GLN A 631 15.97 -15.11 -0.99
C GLN A 631 16.70 -13.76 -1.00
N LYS A 632 16.55 -12.97 -2.07
CA LYS A 632 17.14 -11.62 -2.16
C LYS A 632 16.59 -10.65 -1.10
N ILE A 633 15.31 -10.77 -0.75
CA ILE A 633 14.71 -10.01 0.35
C ILE A 633 15.41 -10.39 1.66
N GLY A 634 15.59 -11.68 1.94
CA GLY A 634 16.33 -12.15 3.13
C GLY A 634 17.75 -11.60 3.20
N GLU A 635 18.49 -11.65 2.08
CA GLU A 635 19.84 -11.07 1.99
C GLU A 635 19.85 -9.56 2.23
N THR A 636 18.89 -8.83 1.64
CA THR A 636 18.76 -7.38 1.81
C THR A 636 18.39 -7.00 3.24
N VAL A 637 17.52 -7.78 3.90
CA VAL A 637 17.15 -7.58 5.31
C VAL A 637 18.37 -7.79 6.21
N ASN A 638 19.16 -8.84 5.98
CA ASN A 638 20.39 -9.06 6.74
C ASN A 638 21.40 -7.91 6.55
N LEU A 639 21.59 -7.44 5.32
CA LEU A 639 22.46 -6.30 5.03
C LEU A 639 21.96 -5.01 5.69
N SER A 640 20.64 -4.78 5.66
CA SER A 640 20.00 -3.62 6.27
C SER A 640 20.12 -3.63 7.79
N THR A 641 19.99 -4.81 8.39
CA THR A 641 20.15 -5.01 9.85
C THR A 641 21.59 -4.73 10.26
N ALA A 642 22.57 -5.29 9.54
CA ALA A 642 23.99 -5.03 9.80
C ALA A 642 24.37 -3.54 9.65
N ALA A 643 23.82 -2.85 8.64
CA ALA A 643 24.02 -1.42 8.44
C ALA A 643 23.35 -0.57 9.55
N TYR A 644 22.19 -1.00 10.03
CA TYR A 644 21.50 -0.37 11.16
C TYR A 644 22.31 -0.50 12.45
N ASP A 645 22.80 -1.70 12.76
CA ASP A 645 23.62 -1.96 13.95
C ASP A 645 24.91 -1.13 13.91
N ALA A 646 25.60 -1.07 12.76
CA ALA A 646 26.78 -0.25 12.58
C ALA A 646 26.50 1.25 12.77
N ARG A 647 25.34 1.74 12.33
CA ARG A 647 24.91 3.13 12.55
C ARG A 647 24.64 3.41 14.02
N VAL A 648 23.93 2.52 14.72
CA VAL A 648 23.63 2.66 16.14
C VAL A 648 24.92 2.68 16.96
N GLU A 649 25.87 1.81 16.63
CA GLU A 649 27.20 1.79 17.25
C GLU A 649 27.96 3.09 17.01
N ALA A 650 27.98 3.59 15.76
CA ALA A 650 28.63 4.86 15.42
C ALA A 650 27.99 6.05 16.14
N GLN A 651 26.65 6.09 16.25
CA GLN A 651 25.92 7.14 16.94
C GLN A 651 26.19 7.12 18.44
N SER A 652 26.26 5.95 19.06
CA SER A 652 26.64 5.78 20.47
C SER A 652 28.07 6.25 20.73
N LYS A 653 29.03 5.94 19.83
CA LYS A 653 30.40 6.46 19.92
C LYS A 653 30.45 7.98 19.78
N MET A 654 29.67 8.56 18.87
CA MET A 654 29.59 10.02 18.72
C MET A 654 29.01 10.71 19.96
N THR A 655 27.98 10.15 20.59
CA THR A 655 27.41 10.73 21.83
C THR A 655 28.42 10.66 22.97
N MET A 656 29.13 9.53 23.13
CA MET A 656 30.20 9.39 24.13
C MET A 656 31.33 10.40 23.90
N MET A 657 31.78 10.58 22.64
CA MET A 657 32.81 11.58 22.32
C MET A 657 32.33 13.02 22.59
N ARG A 658 31.06 13.33 22.31
CA ARG A 658 30.47 14.65 22.58
C ARG A 658 30.39 14.93 24.08
N GLU A 659 29.92 13.98 24.86
CA GLU A 659 29.86 14.11 26.33
C GLU A 659 31.26 14.27 26.92
N LYS A 660 32.24 13.51 26.41
CA LYS A 660 33.64 13.67 26.81
C LYS A 660 34.14 15.09 26.47
N ALA A 661 33.94 15.57 25.25
CA ALA A 661 34.37 16.92 24.87
C ALA A 661 33.73 18.03 25.72
N VAL A 662 32.47 17.88 26.12
CA VAL A 662 31.79 18.81 27.03
C VAL A 662 32.42 18.77 28.43
N LYS A 663 32.72 17.57 28.94
CA LYS A 663 33.39 17.41 30.24
C LYS A 663 34.81 17.99 30.22
N ASP A 664 35.59 17.70 29.18
CA ASP A 664 36.95 18.22 29.01
C ASP A 664 36.94 19.75 28.94
N LEU A 665 35.98 20.36 28.22
CA LEU A 665 35.81 21.82 28.16
C LEU A 665 35.41 22.41 29.52
N ALA A 666 34.52 21.74 30.26
CA ALA A 666 34.12 22.18 31.60
C ALA A 666 35.29 22.12 32.58
N GLN A 667 36.09 21.05 32.54
CA GLN A 667 37.30 20.90 33.34
C GLN A 667 38.33 21.98 32.99
N TYR A 668 38.62 22.20 31.71
CA TYR A 668 39.52 23.25 31.25
C TYR A 668 39.10 24.64 31.79
N ASN A 669 37.81 24.96 31.74
CA ASN A 669 37.30 26.21 32.28
C ASN A 669 37.41 26.31 33.81
N ALA A 670 37.31 25.19 34.53
CA ALA A 670 37.49 25.16 35.98
C ALA A 670 38.96 25.36 36.37
N GLU A 671 39.88 24.69 35.69
CA GLU A 671 41.33 24.85 35.88
C GLU A 671 41.77 26.29 35.58
N MET A 672 41.25 26.87 34.50
CA MET A 672 41.54 28.27 34.14
C MET A 672 41.08 29.25 35.24
N LYS A 673 39.88 29.05 35.79
CA LYS A 673 39.36 29.86 36.91
C LYS A 673 40.19 29.72 38.17
N GLU A 674 40.69 28.53 38.46
CA GLU A 674 41.54 28.31 39.62
C GLU A 674 42.92 28.97 39.44
N LEU A 675 43.51 28.90 38.24
CA LEU A 675 44.71 29.67 37.91
C LEU A 675 44.48 31.18 38.11
N GLU A 676 43.36 31.71 37.63
CA GLU A 676 43.02 33.13 37.82
C GLU A 676 42.91 33.49 39.31
N ARG A 677 42.35 32.61 40.15
CA ARG A 677 42.29 32.82 41.61
C ARG A 677 43.66 32.79 42.27
N VAL A 678 44.51 31.84 41.89
CA VAL A 678 45.89 31.75 42.41
C VAL A 678 46.68 33.00 42.05
N ILE A 679 46.59 33.45 40.80
CA ILE A 679 47.24 34.69 40.34
C ILE A 679 46.69 35.91 41.11
N ALA A 680 45.38 35.97 41.33
CA ALA A 680 44.76 37.05 42.11
C ALA A 680 45.23 37.02 43.57
N HIS A 681 45.32 35.85 44.19
CA HIS A 681 45.86 35.70 45.54
C HIS A 681 47.33 36.14 45.61
N GLU A 682 48.17 35.73 44.66
CA GLU A 682 49.58 36.16 44.63
C GLU A 682 49.69 37.68 44.48
N CYS A 683 48.89 38.31 43.61
CA CYS A 683 48.84 39.76 43.47
C CYS A 683 48.45 40.45 44.78
N ILE A 684 47.39 39.99 45.46
CA ILE A 684 46.94 40.54 46.74
C ILE A 684 47.98 40.33 47.83
N LEU A 685 48.61 39.15 47.88
CA LEU A 685 49.66 38.85 48.86
C LEU A 685 50.89 39.73 48.62
N LYS A 686 51.27 39.95 47.37
CA LYS A 686 52.38 40.84 47.00
C LYS A 686 52.07 42.30 47.34
N GLU A 687 50.82 42.73 47.15
CA GLU A 687 50.35 44.05 47.58
C GLU A 687 50.36 44.18 49.10
N PHE A 688 49.86 43.18 49.83
CA PHE A 688 49.92 43.13 51.30
C PHE A 688 51.36 43.15 51.84
N MET A 689 52.26 42.36 51.25
CA MET A 689 53.69 42.36 51.60
C MET A 689 54.35 43.71 51.28
N SER A 690 53.96 44.35 50.17
CA SER A 690 54.39 45.71 49.82
C SER A 690 53.89 46.73 50.85
N THR A 691 52.63 46.67 51.28
CA THR A 691 52.05 47.53 52.32
C THR A 691 52.71 47.29 53.68
N LYS A 692 52.99 46.04 54.06
CA LYS A 692 53.68 45.70 55.32
C LYS A 692 55.15 46.09 55.31
N CYS A 693 55.83 46.01 54.16
CA CYS A 693 57.15 46.60 53.98
C CYS A 693 57.09 48.13 54.10
N SER A 694 56.07 48.77 53.54
CA SER A 694 55.86 50.21 53.62
C SER A 694 55.63 50.72 55.05
N GLU A 695 54.86 49.96 55.86
CA GLU A 695 54.64 50.27 57.30
C GLU A 695 55.91 50.09 58.16
N ARG A 696 56.83 49.19 57.78
CA ARG A 696 58.14 49.05 58.45
C ARG A 696 59.15 50.12 58.04
N SER A 697 58.96 50.77 56.89
CA SER A 697 59.75 51.92 56.43
C SER A 697 59.18 53.28 56.84
N GLY A 698 58.09 53.30 57.64
CA GLY A 698 57.38 54.52 58.08
C GLY A 698 57.84 55.11 59.42
N GLN A 699 59.05 54.81 59.88
CA GLN A 699 59.70 55.45 61.04
C GLN A 699 61.19 55.63 60.77
N ASP A 700 61.54 56.62 59.95
CA ASP A 700 62.38 57.77 60.38
C ASP A 700 62.68 58.67 59.17
N GLU A 701 62.42 59.96 59.35
CA GLU A 701 62.70 61.04 58.40
C GLU A 701 64.18 61.46 58.44
N GLY A 702 64.71 61.95 57.30
CA GLY A 702 65.79 62.95 57.34
C GLY A 702 66.88 62.93 56.25
N HIS A 703 66.84 63.96 55.41
CA HIS A 703 67.97 64.69 54.78
C HIS A 703 68.79 64.13 53.59
N GLU A 704 68.47 64.71 52.43
CA GLU A 704 69.32 65.52 51.52
C GLU A 704 70.67 65.02 50.97
N LEU A 705 70.60 64.71 49.66
CA LEU A 705 71.42 65.22 48.55
C LEU A 705 72.94 64.98 48.56
N GLY A 706 73.33 63.91 47.86
CA GLY A 706 74.66 63.78 47.26
C GLY A 706 74.81 62.44 46.55
N HIS A 707 74.68 62.44 45.22
CA HIS A 707 74.86 61.28 44.35
C HIS A 707 76.29 60.71 44.42
N ARG A 708 76.63 60.02 45.52
CA ARG A 708 77.83 59.17 45.66
C ARG A 708 77.87 58.30 46.92
N GLN A 709 76.71 57.89 47.46
CA GLN A 709 76.63 56.83 48.48
C GLN A 709 75.86 55.59 48.01
N LEU A 710 75.56 55.54 46.72
CA LEU A 710 75.10 54.36 46.00
C LEU A 710 76.23 53.47 45.47
N SER A 711 77.49 53.82 45.80
CA SER A 711 78.68 53.08 45.36
C SER A 711 79.43 52.37 46.50
N GLU A 712 79.08 52.59 47.78
CA GLU A 712 79.68 51.82 48.91
C GLU A 712 78.71 50.83 49.56
N LEU A 713 77.38 50.99 49.42
CA LEU A 713 76.42 49.88 49.62
C LEU A 713 76.40 48.89 48.43
N LYS A 714 77.23 49.15 47.41
CA LYS A 714 77.59 48.19 46.35
C LYS A 714 78.85 47.37 46.66
N GLU A 715 79.59 47.69 47.71
CA GLU A 715 80.71 46.89 48.22
C GLU A 715 80.27 45.94 49.35
N GLN A 716 79.18 46.24 50.07
CA GLN A 716 78.73 45.45 51.25
C GLN A 716 77.50 44.57 51.04
N ARG A 717 77.09 44.35 49.79
CA ARG A 717 76.29 43.17 49.41
C ARG A 717 76.92 42.39 48.26
N ARG A 718 78.21 42.65 48.01
CA ARG A 718 79.12 41.87 47.15
C ARG A 718 80.15 41.06 47.95
N VAL A 719 80.01 41.03 49.28
CA VAL A 719 80.79 40.17 50.21
C VAL A 719 79.85 39.52 51.24
N ASP A 720 78.64 39.19 50.81
CA ASP A 720 77.99 37.95 51.27
C ASP A 720 77.75 37.06 50.03
N SER A 721 78.74 37.11 49.13
CA SER A 721 79.23 35.91 48.49
C SER A 721 80.10 35.21 49.53
N GLY A 722 79.73 33.99 49.89
CA GLY A 722 80.56 33.21 50.77
C GLY A 722 79.90 31.89 51.02
N GLU A 723 80.00 31.00 50.03
CA GLU A 723 80.24 29.59 50.31
C GLU A 723 79.48 29.04 51.52
N GLU A 724 78.18 28.76 51.41
CA GLU A 724 77.66 27.57 52.10
C GLU A 724 78.13 26.35 51.32
N SER A 725 79.46 26.20 51.45
CA SER A 725 80.27 25.03 51.52
C SER A 725 79.96 23.94 50.50
N LEU A 726 80.78 23.93 49.46
CA LEU A 726 81.04 22.70 48.71
C LEU A 726 81.38 21.54 49.68
N ASP A 727 81.95 21.83 50.87
CA ASP A 727 82.17 20.81 51.92
C ASP A 727 80.86 20.34 52.60
N ALA A 728 79.80 21.15 52.68
CA ALA A 728 78.49 20.73 53.19
C ALA A 728 77.73 19.88 52.16
N LEU A 729 77.88 20.18 50.87
CA LEU A 729 77.38 19.32 49.79
C LEU A 729 78.17 18.00 49.72
N ASP A 730 79.50 18.03 49.90
CA ASP A 730 80.33 16.82 49.99
C ASP A 730 80.03 16.00 51.26
N GLU A 731 79.73 16.63 52.40
CA GLU A 731 79.36 15.93 53.64
C GLU A 731 77.97 15.26 53.52
N VAL A 732 77.02 15.92 52.87
CA VAL A 732 75.70 15.33 52.55
C VAL A 732 75.87 14.22 51.51
N PHE A 733 76.74 14.39 50.51
CA PHE A 733 76.99 13.40 49.48
C PHE A 733 77.67 12.15 50.06
N GLN A 734 78.68 12.29 50.93
CA GLN A 734 79.31 11.18 51.64
C GLN A 734 78.34 10.46 52.60
N ARG A 735 77.42 11.18 53.25
CA ARG A 735 76.37 10.55 54.08
C ARG A 735 75.40 9.74 53.25
N ILE A 736 75.04 10.22 52.06
CA ILE A 736 74.16 9.51 51.16
C ILE A 736 74.88 8.27 50.63
N GLU A 737 76.12 8.39 50.15
CA GLU A 737 76.96 7.29 49.66
C GLU A 737 77.17 6.19 50.70
N THR A 738 77.38 6.55 51.97
CA THR A 738 77.53 5.57 53.09
C THR A 738 76.23 4.86 53.47
N VAL A 739 75.07 5.49 53.26
CA VAL A 739 73.75 4.89 53.56
C VAL A 739 73.23 4.07 52.38
N THR A 740 73.49 4.50 51.15
CA THR A 740 72.98 3.85 49.93
C THR A 740 73.96 2.84 49.34
N GLY A 741 75.25 2.92 49.67
CA GLY A 741 76.29 2.00 49.22
C GLY A 741 76.58 2.04 47.71
N GLU A 742 76.28 3.17 47.07
CA GLU A 742 76.33 3.37 45.61
C GLU A 742 77.14 4.63 45.29
N ASP A 743 78.31 4.44 44.67
CA ASP A 743 79.39 5.43 44.52
C ASP A 743 79.20 6.37 43.30
N ASN A 744 78.13 6.17 42.52
CA ASN A 744 77.89 6.89 41.26
C ASN A 744 76.66 7.80 41.36
N LEU A 745 76.92 9.12 41.29
CA LEU A 745 75.93 10.19 41.43
C LEU A 745 74.79 10.08 40.41
N ASP A 746 75.07 9.68 39.17
CA ASP A 746 74.05 9.53 38.13
C ASP A 746 73.13 8.33 38.40
N MET A 747 73.68 7.24 38.95
CA MET A 747 72.89 6.05 39.33
C MET A 747 71.93 6.37 40.49
N LEU A 748 72.39 7.16 41.46
CA LEU A 748 71.60 7.53 42.62
C LEU A 748 70.43 8.46 42.24
N VAL A 749 70.71 9.48 41.42
CA VAL A 749 69.68 10.40 40.91
C VAL A 749 68.68 9.64 40.04
N THR A 750 69.15 8.75 39.16
CA THR A 750 68.25 7.93 38.33
C THR A 750 67.36 7.04 39.19
N ARG A 751 67.90 6.44 40.25
CA ARG A 751 67.13 5.59 41.16
C ARG A 751 66.15 6.39 42.02
N PHE A 752 66.54 7.58 42.45
CA PHE A 752 65.64 8.49 43.18
C PHE A 752 64.47 8.93 42.29
N ILE A 753 64.74 9.34 41.06
CA ILE A 753 63.70 9.71 40.08
C ILE A 753 62.79 8.50 39.83
N GLN A 754 63.33 7.30 39.64
CA GLN A 754 62.52 6.08 39.47
C GLN A 754 61.61 5.80 40.67
N VAL A 755 62.11 5.97 41.90
CA VAL A 755 61.31 5.74 43.12
C VAL A 755 60.29 6.86 43.32
N GLU A 756 60.63 8.11 42.97
CA GLU A 756 59.71 9.24 43.02
C GLU A 756 58.59 9.09 41.99
N ASP A 757 58.91 8.66 40.76
CA ASP A 757 57.94 8.35 39.71
C ASP A 757 57.01 7.20 40.14
N GLN A 758 57.55 6.15 40.77
CA GLN A 758 56.74 5.06 41.32
C GLN A 758 55.83 5.53 42.46
N ASN A 759 56.34 6.36 43.37
CA ASN A 759 55.55 6.91 44.47
C ASN A 759 54.46 7.87 43.96
N PHE A 760 54.77 8.67 42.93
CA PHE A 760 53.81 9.56 42.29
C PHE A 760 52.73 8.78 41.54
N ALA A 761 53.09 7.70 40.84
CA ALA A 761 52.14 6.79 40.24
C ALA A 761 51.22 6.13 41.28
N LEU A 762 51.78 5.70 42.42
CA LEU A 762 51.00 5.11 43.51
C LEU A 762 50.05 6.14 44.16
N PHE A 763 50.51 7.38 44.34
CA PHE A 763 49.69 8.47 44.86
C PHE A 763 48.52 8.80 43.93
N ASN A 764 48.76 8.86 42.62
CA ASN A 764 47.72 9.06 41.62
C ASN A 764 46.73 7.90 41.60
N PHE A 765 47.20 6.66 41.68
CA PHE A 765 46.34 5.48 41.76
C PHE A 765 45.45 5.51 43.00
N VAL A 766 45.98 5.85 44.18
CA VAL A 766 45.20 5.96 45.41
C VAL A 766 44.14 7.07 45.32
N ASN A 767 44.48 8.21 44.72
CA ASN A 767 43.52 9.29 44.51
C ASN A 767 42.43 8.91 43.51
N GLU A 768 42.79 8.22 42.43
CA GLU A 768 41.82 7.74 41.45
C GLU A 768 40.87 6.69 42.05
N GLN A 769 41.38 5.76 42.86
CA GLN A 769 40.55 4.79 43.57
C GLN A 769 39.64 5.45 44.63
N ASN A 770 40.10 6.50 45.30
CA ASN A 770 39.24 7.26 46.22
C ASN A 770 38.13 8.02 45.47
N ASN A 771 38.46 8.64 44.34
CA ASN A 771 37.47 9.33 43.49
C ASN A 771 36.43 8.36 42.93
N GLU A 772 36.86 7.16 42.49
CA GLU A 772 35.95 6.10 42.04
C GLU A 772 35.06 5.60 43.19
N ALA A 773 35.60 5.43 44.39
CA ALA A 773 34.83 5.02 45.57
C ALA A 773 33.77 6.06 45.97
N GLU A 774 34.09 7.36 45.85
CA GLU A 774 33.14 8.45 46.12
C GLU A 774 32.05 8.53 45.05
N ALA A 775 32.42 8.44 43.77
CA ALA A 775 31.48 8.39 42.66
C ALA A 775 30.53 7.18 42.74
N LEU A 776 31.03 6.02 43.18
CA LEU A 776 30.21 4.83 43.42
C LEU A 776 29.24 5.02 44.60
N ARG A 777 29.66 5.66 45.69
CA ARG A 777 28.77 5.99 46.82
C ARG A 777 27.64 6.91 46.38
N ASP A 778 27.93 7.93 45.58
CA ASP A 778 26.89 8.85 45.08
C ASP A 778 25.90 8.15 44.15
N ARG A 779 26.37 7.26 43.27
CA ARG A 779 25.48 6.45 42.43
C ARG A 779 24.61 5.51 43.24
N ILE A 780 25.14 4.89 44.29
CA ILE A 780 24.36 4.04 45.19
C ILE A 780 23.27 4.87 45.87
N ASN A 781 23.60 6.06 46.38
CA ASN A 781 22.64 6.94 47.04
C ASN A 781 21.53 7.39 46.07
N GLN A 782 21.90 7.79 44.85
CA GLN A 782 20.95 8.21 43.82
C GLN A 782 20.01 7.06 43.42
N THR A 783 20.56 5.86 43.22
CA THR A 783 19.77 4.66 42.89
C THR A 783 18.81 4.31 44.03
N GLN A 784 19.23 4.42 45.29
CA GLN A 784 18.36 4.19 46.45
C GLN A 784 17.22 5.20 46.55
N GLU A 785 17.45 6.46 46.18
CA GLU A 785 16.42 7.49 46.17
C GLU A 785 15.39 7.27 45.05
N GLU A 786 15.85 6.82 43.87
CA GLU A 786 14.97 6.43 42.77
C GLU A 786 14.12 5.21 43.14
N ILE A 787 14.69 4.19 43.77
CA ILE A 787 13.95 3.02 44.25
C ILE A 787 12.82 3.44 45.19
N LYS A 788 13.08 4.34 46.14
CA LYS A 788 12.04 4.85 47.06
C LYS A 788 10.94 5.62 46.33
N LYS A 789 11.29 6.43 45.32
CA LYS A 789 10.30 7.16 44.51
C LYS A 789 9.41 6.18 43.72
N PHE A 790 10.00 5.14 43.13
CA PHE A 790 9.24 4.10 42.43
C PHE A 790 8.34 3.29 43.37
N GLU A 791 8.81 2.99 44.59
CA GLU A 791 8.01 2.23 45.57
C GLU A 791 6.78 3.01 46.03
N VAL A 792 6.92 4.32 46.30
CA VAL A 792 5.78 5.20 46.65
C VAL A 792 4.81 5.35 45.47
N ALA A 793 5.31 5.54 44.25
CA ALA A 793 4.46 5.64 43.06
C ALA A 793 3.69 4.34 42.79
N SER A 794 4.34 3.19 42.98
CA SER A 794 3.71 1.87 42.83
C SER A 794 2.59 1.66 43.87
N LEU A 795 2.81 2.06 45.11
CA LEU A 795 1.80 1.96 46.17
C LEU A 795 0.57 2.85 45.89
N GLN A 796 0.80 4.08 45.40
CA GLN A 796 -0.28 4.98 45.02
C GLN A 796 -1.08 4.42 43.84
N GLN A 797 -0.40 3.90 42.82
CA GLN A 797 -1.04 3.29 41.64
C GLN A 797 -1.86 2.05 42.03
N GLU A 798 -1.37 1.22 42.95
CA GLU A 798 -2.12 0.05 43.41
C GLU A 798 -3.36 0.45 44.22
N GLN A 799 -3.28 1.54 45.01
CA GLN A 799 -4.41 2.07 45.75
C GLN A 799 -5.49 2.66 44.83
N ASP A 800 -5.09 3.42 43.80
CA ASP A 800 -5.99 3.99 42.80
C ASP A 800 -6.66 2.89 41.96
N HIS A 801 -5.91 1.83 41.63
CA HIS A 801 -6.46 0.66 40.94
C HIS A 801 -7.49 -0.08 41.79
N ARG A 802 -7.24 -0.25 43.10
CA ARG A 802 -8.21 -0.86 44.03
C ARG A 802 -9.47 -0.02 44.26
N SER A 803 -9.40 1.31 44.19
CA SER A 803 -10.62 2.13 44.21
C SER A 803 -11.43 1.96 42.94
N LEU A 804 -10.78 2.01 41.77
CA LEU A 804 -11.46 1.85 40.49
C LEU A 804 -12.15 0.48 40.38
N LEU A 805 -11.48 -0.59 40.82
CA LEU A 805 -12.08 -1.93 40.83
C LEU A 805 -13.32 -2.01 41.74
N ARG A 806 -13.35 -1.29 42.86
CA ARG A 806 -14.55 -1.25 43.71
C ARG A 806 -15.71 -0.54 43.04
N ASP A 807 -15.45 0.59 42.39
CA ASP A 807 -16.49 1.35 41.68
C ASP A 807 -17.09 0.54 40.52
N ILE A 808 -16.24 -0.19 39.78
CA ILE A 808 -16.70 -1.08 38.70
C ILE A 808 -17.54 -2.24 39.26
N VAL A 809 -17.13 -2.86 40.37
CA VAL A 809 -17.90 -3.94 40.99
C VAL A 809 -19.27 -3.45 41.49
N GLU A 810 -19.33 -2.23 42.04
CA GLU A 810 -20.60 -1.62 42.47
C GLU A 810 -21.53 -1.39 41.26
N GLN A 811 -21.00 -0.83 40.16
CA GLN A 811 -21.75 -0.62 38.92
C GLN A 811 -22.23 -1.92 38.28
N GLN A 812 -21.39 -2.97 38.30
CA GLN A 812 -21.76 -4.28 37.80
C GLN A 812 -22.96 -4.83 38.59
N LYS A 813 -22.92 -4.73 39.92
CA LYS A 813 -23.99 -5.22 40.78
C LYS A 813 -25.30 -4.45 40.58
N GLU A 814 -25.23 -3.13 40.37
CA GLU A 814 -26.40 -2.31 40.06
C GLU A 814 -27.00 -2.70 38.69
N THR A 815 -26.15 -2.96 37.70
CA THR A 815 -26.58 -3.38 36.35
C THR A 815 -27.18 -4.79 36.35
N GLU A 816 -26.61 -5.74 37.11
CA GLU A 816 -27.16 -7.08 37.28
C GLU A 816 -28.55 -7.04 37.92
N SER A 817 -28.77 -6.19 38.94
CA SER A 817 -30.08 -6.01 39.54
C SER A 817 -31.11 -5.46 38.54
N GLN A 818 -30.71 -4.49 37.71
CA GLN A 818 -31.61 -3.94 36.69
C GLN A 818 -31.93 -4.97 35.60
N ALA A 819 -30.97 -5.80 35.20
CA ALA A 819 -31.20 -6.88 34.24
C ALA A 819 -32.19 -7.92 34.77
N GLU A 820 -32.06 -8.30 36.05
CA GLU A 820 -33.00 -9.22 36.71
C GLU A 820 -34.42 -8.63 36.77
N ASP A 821 -34.56 -7.33 37.03
CA ASP A 821 -35.85 -6.63 36.99
C ASP A 821 -36.49 -6.65 35.60
N TYR A 822 -35.70 -6.41 34.54
CA TYR A 822 -36.19 -6.47 33.16
C TYR A 822 -36.58 -7.90 32.73
N GLU A 823 -35.82 -8.91 33.15
CA GLU A 823 -36.13 -10.31 32.86
C GLU A 823 -37.43 -10.75 33.55
N ASN A 824 -37.63 -10.31 34.79
CA ASN A 824 -38.89 -10.51 35.50
C ASN A 824 -40.07 -9.83 34.79
N GLN A 825 -39.91 -8.60 34.31
CA GLN A 825 -40.94 -7.90 33.53
C GLN A 825 -41.25 -8.62 32.21
N ALA A 826 -40.23 -9.09 31.49
CA ALA A 826 -40.41 -9.85 30.25
C ALA A 826 -41.15 -11.17 30.49
N SER A 827 -40.83 -11.88 31.59
CA SER A 827 -41.52 -13.11 32.00
C SER A 827 -43.01 -12.87 32.28
N ILE A 828 -43.34 -11.75 32.95
CA ILE A 828 -44.73 -11.37 33.21
C ILE A 828 -45.46 -11.06 31.90
N MET A 829 -44.85 -10.28 31.00
CA MET A 829 -45.45 -9.96 29.69
C MET A 829 -45.69 -11.22 28.85
N SER A 830 -44.74 -12.15 28.81
CA SER A 830 -44.87 -13.42 28.09
C SER A 830 -46.04 -14.26 28.63
N LYS A 831 -46.19 -14.35 29.96
CA LYS A 831 -47.33 -15.04 30.59
C LYS A 831 -48.68 -14.43 30.22
N ILE A 832 -48.77 -13.09 30.21
CA ILE A 832 -49.99 -12.38 29.79
C ILE A 832 -50.29 -12.71 28.32
N LEU A 833 -49.27 -12.70 27.48
CA LEU A 833 -49.43 -12.90 26.06
C LEU A 833 -49.86 -14.34 25.72
N GLU A 834 -49.39 -15.34 26.46
CA GLU A 834 -49.90 -16.72 26.37
C GLU A 834 -51.35 -16.85 26.84
N GLN A 835 -51.76 -16.13 27.89
CA GLN A 835 -53.17 -16.06 28.30
C GLN A 835 -54.06 -15.44 27.21
N ILE A 836 -53.56 -14.42 26.49
CA ILE A 836 -54.28 -13.82 25.38
C ILE A 836 -54.38 -14.79 24.20
N LYS A 837 -53.28 -15.47 23.81
CA LYS A 837 -53.30 -16.49 22.74
C LYS A 837 -54.33 -17.59 23.02
N THR A 838 -54.35 -18.10 24.25
CA THR A 838 -55.29 -19.14 24.67
C THR A 838 -56.73 -18.63 24.70
N GLY A 839 -56.96 -17.42 25.21
CA GLY A 839 -58.28 -16.77 25.21
C GLY A 839 -58.83 -16.54 23.80
N VAL A 840 -58.01 -16.01 22.88
CA VAL A 840 -58.39 -15.78 21.49
C VAL A 840 -58.70 -17.11 20.79
N ASN A 841 -57.89 -18.15 21.01
CA ASN A 841 -58.16 -19.48 20.44
C ASN A 841 -59.48 -20.07 20.96
N GLY A 842 -59.81 -19.85 22.24
CA GLY A 842 -61.08 -20.24 22.84
C GLY A 842 -62.27 -19.59 22.14
N ILE A 843 -62.27 -18.26 22.03
CA ILE A 843 -63.33 -17.50 21.35
C ILE A 843 -63.46 -17.91 19.87
N PHE A 844 -62.32 -18.06 19.18
CA PHE A 844 -62.31 -18.50 17.78
C PHE A 844 -62.98 -19.87 17.59
N SER A 845 -62.78 -20.79 18.55
CA SER A 845 -63.40 -22.12 18.52
C SER A 845 -64.89 -22.11 18.88
N GLU A 846 -65.31 -21.28 19.84
CA GLU A 846 -66.71 -21.20 20.31
C GLU A 846 -67.62 -20.48 19.29
N MET A 847 -67.05 -19.56 18.49
CA MET A 847 -67.76 -18.85 17.41
C MET A 847 -67.76 -19.59 16.07
N GLU A 848 -67.19 -20.81 16.01
CA GLU A 848 -67.05 -21.62 14.78
C GLU A 848 -66.43 -20.83 13.60
N CYS A 849 -65.40 -20.02 13.87
CA CYS A 849 -64.73 -19.23 12.84
C CYS A 849 -63.96 -20.14 11.85
N ASP A 850 -63.98 -19.77 10.56
CA ASP A 850 -63.33 -20.56 9.50
C ASP A 850 -61.81 -20.41 9.53
N ARG A 851 -61.11 -21.51 9.81
CA ARG A 851 -59.64 -21.56 9.95
C ARG A 851 -58.91 -21.60 8.61
N SER A 852 -59.60 -22.05 7.56
CA SER A 852 -59.01 -22.28 6.23
C SER A 852 -58.46 -21.00 5.60
N VAL A 853 -59.12 -19.86 5.85
CA VAL A 853 -58.75 -18.54 5.29
C VAL A 853 -57.36 -18.08 5.72
N ILE A 854 -56.96 -18.38 6.97
CA ILE A 854 -55.63 -18.02 7.49
C ILE A 854 -54.60 -19.10 7.12
N GLU A 855 -54.97 -20.37 7.12
CA GLU A 855 -54.08 -21.49 6.79
C GLU A 855 -53.64 -21.48 5.32
N ASP A 856 -54.51 -21.05 4.40
CA ASP A 856 -54.19 -20.84 2.97
C ASP A 856 -53.26 -19.64 2.74
N MET A 857 -53.32 -18.62 3.61
CA MET A 857 -52.51 -17.40 3.50
C MET A 857 -51.11 -17.56 4.10
N LEU A 858 -50.96 -18.43 5.12
CA LEU A 858 -49.72 -18.63 5.87
C LEU A 858 -49.00 -19.94 5.56
N GLY A 859 -49.57 -20.80 4.71
CA GLY A 859 -48.91 -22.04 4.26
C GLY A 859 -48.70 -23.05 5.40
N SER A 860 -49.78 -23.69 5.85
CA SER A 860 -49.77 -24.84 6.78
C SER A 860 -49.14 -24.62 8.18
N SER A 861 -48.99 -23.37 8.65
CA SER A 861 -48.57 -23.13 10.03
C SER A 861 -49.75 -23.32 11.00
N THR A 862 -49.75 -24.44 11.73
CA THR A 862 -50.79 -24.76 12.72
C THR A 862 -50.59 -23.98 14.02
N GLY A 863 -51.32 -22.87 14.20
CA GLY A 863 -51.48 -22.23 15.51
C GLY A 863 -51.50 -20.69 15.54
N ILE A 864 -52.05 -20.14 16.63
CA ILE A 864 -51.99 -18.70 16.93
C ILE A 864 -50.60 -18.38 17.52
N SER A 865 -49.86 -17.52 16.86
CA SER A 865 -48.54 -17.00 17.23
C SER A 865 -48.61 -15.48 17.46
N GLU A 866 -47.56 -14.91 18.05
CA GLU A 866 -47.44 -13.45 18.28
C GLU A 866 -47.65 -12.62 17.01
N ASN A 867 -47.16 -13.13 15.88
CA ASN A 867 -47.18 -12.40 14.61
C ASN A 867 -48.53 -12.51 13.89
N ASN A 868 -49.37 -13.49 14.23
CA ASN A 868 -50.64 -13.74 13.53
C ASN A 868 -51.89 -13.54 14.40
N ILE A 869 -51.74 -13.29 15.72
CA ILE A 869 -52.87 -13.14 16.66
C ILE A 869 -53.85 -12.03 16.26
N MET A 870 -53.34 -10.95 15.67
CA MET A 870 -54.16 -9.85 15.15
C MET A 870 -55.05 -10.28 13.98
N SER A 871 -54.56 -11.17 13.12
CA SER A 871 -55.33 -11.71 11.99
C SER A 871 -56.47 -12.62 12.48
N TYR A 872 -56.22 -13.44 13.52
CA TYR A 872 -57.26 -14.25 14.15
C TYR A 872 -58.34 -13.39 14.83
N LEU A 873 -57.94 -12.32 15.54
CA LEU A 873 -58.89 -11.38 16.14
C LEU A 873 -59.75 -10.67 15.09
N GLY A 874 -59.19 -10.31 13.93
CA GLY A 874 -59.94 -9.70 12.84
C GLY A 874 -61.05 -10.60 12.29
N LEU A 875 -60.80 -11.92 12.20
CA LEU A 875 -61.84 -12.88 11.80
C LEU A 875 -62.93 -13.06 12.86
N VAL A 876 -62.55 -13.07 14.14
CA VAL A 876 -63.51 -13.08 15.25
C VAL A 876 -64.40 -11.83 15.20
N GLU A 877 -63.82 -10.66 14.96
CA GLU A 877 -64.56 -9.41 14.81
C GLU A 877 -65.54 -9.46 13.64
N GLN A 878 -65.10 -9.93 12.47
CA GLN A 878 -65.97 -10.11 11.30
C GLN A 878 -67.15 -11.03 11.63
N LYS A 879 -66.88 -12.18 12.26
CA LYS A 879 -67.93 -13.15 12.57
C LYS A 879 -68.91 -12.65 13.62
N THR A 880 -68.41 -11.91 14.60
CA THR A 880 -69.23 -11.23 15.61
C THR A 880 -70.18 -10.22 14.95
N ASN A 881 -69.69 -9.42 14.01
CA ASN A 881 -70.50 -8.45 13.28
C ASN A 881 -71.58 -9.12 12.41
N GLU A 882 -71.28 -10.26 11.78
CA GLU A 882 -72.26 -11.06 11.05
C GLU A 882 -73.37 -11.57 11.98
N LEU A 883 -73.01 -12.15 13.13
CA LEU A 883 -73.97 -12.67 14.11
C LEU A 883 -74.83 -11.56 14.71
N LEU A 884 -74.25 -10.40 15.02
CA LEU A 884 -74.99 -9.23 15.50
C LEU A 884 -75.98 -8.72 14.44
N THR A 885 -75.61 -8.78 13.16
CA THR A 885 -76.50 -8.39 12.05
C THR A 885 -77.66 -9.36 11.90
N ILE A 886 -77.40 -10.68 12.02
CA ILE A 886 -78.44 -11.72 12.01
C ILE A 886 -79.37 -11.56 13.21
N GLN A 887 -78.82 -11.31 14.40
CA GLN A 887 -79.60 -11.06 15.60
C GLN A 887 -80.46 -9.79 15.47
N ALA A 888 -79.91 -8.69 14.93
CA ALA A 888 -80.67 -7.49 14.63
C ALA A 888 -81.82 -7.76 13.65
N TYR A 889 -81.58 -8.56 12.61
CA TYR A 889 -82.61 -8.98 11.66
C TYR A 889 -83.69 -9.86 12.31
N LEU A 890 -83.31 -10.83 13.15
CA LEU A 890 -84.26 -11.67 13.89
C LEU A 890 -85.10 -10.85 14.88
N THR A 891 -84.48 -9.91 15.58
CA THR A 891 -85.16 -8.99 16.51
C THR A 891 -86.13 -8.07 15.77
N SER A 892 -85.86 -7.72 14.51
CA SER A 892 -86.78 -6.94 13.66
C SER A 892 -88.00 -7.74 13.18
N LYS A 893 -87.99 -9.08 13.30
CA LYS A 893 -89.11 -9.97 12.91
C LYS A 893 -90.07 -10.33 14.06
N ASP A 894 -89.72 -10.04 15.31
CA ASP A 894 -90.62 -10.22 16.45
C ASP A 894 -91.67 -9.09 16.46
N LEU A 895 -92.88 -9.41 16.00
CA LEU A 895 -93.98 -8.49 15.72
C LEU A 895 -94.77 -7.99 16.95
N GLU A 896 -94.21 -8.00 18.16
CA GLU A 896 -94.95 -7.60 19.38
C GLU A 896 -94.28 -6.54 20.28
N LYS A 897 -93.26 -5.81 19.84
CA LYS A 897 -92.76 -4.64 20.60
C LYS A 897 -92.53 -3.40 19.72
N ASP A 898 -93.06 -2.27 20.19
CA ASP A 898 -92.91 -0.94 19.58
C ASP A 898 -91.43 -0.64 19.27
N TYR A 899 -91.17 -0.38 17.99
CA TYR A 899 -89.82 -0.34 17.41
C TYR A 899 -89.29 1.10 17.36
N ASN A 900 -88.23 1.40 18.11
CA ASN A 900 -87.57 2.71 18.12
C ASN A 900 -86.21 2.65 17.39
N PRO A 901 -86.05 3.33 16.23
CA PRO A 901 -84.83 3.24 15.41
C PRO A 901 -83.56 3.80 16.07
N LYS A 902 -83.68 4.55 17.17
CA LYS A 902 -82.52 5.03 17.95
C LYS A 902 -81.83 3.94 18.78
N ASP A 903 -82.56 2.90 19.18
CA ASP A 903 -81.99 1.84 20.03
C ASP A 903 -81.22 0.81 19.19
N LEU A 904 -81.62 0.58 17.94
CA LEU A 904 -80.88 -0.23 16.98
C LEU A 904 -79.55 0.41 16.57
N ALA A 905 -79.52 1.74 16.37
CA ALA A 905 -78.30 2.47 16.03
C ALA A 905 -77.28 2.45 17.19
N LYS A 906 -77.74 2.49 18.44
CA LYS A 906 -76.88 2.34 19.63
C LYS A 906 -76.30 0.92 19.75
N PHE A 907 -77.09 -0.10 19.42
CA PHE A 907 -76.65 -1.49 19.47
C PHE A 907 -75.63 -1.83 18.38
N LEU A 908 -75.81 -1.31 17.15
CA LEU A 908 -74.92 -1.59 16.01
C LEU A 908 -73.61 -0.77 16.01
N THR A 909 -73.55 0.36 16.73
CA THR A 909 -72.35 1.22 16.77
C THR A 909 -71.44 0.99 17.96
N GLY A 910 -71.77 0.04 18.85
CA GLY A 910 -70.95 -0.28 20.01
C GLY A 910 -70.76 0.87 21.00
N SER A 911 -71.60 1.92 20.95
CA SER A 911 -71.51 3.04 21.87
C SER A 911 -72.15 2.67 23.22
N LYS A 912 -71.31 2.25 24.18
CA LYS A 912 -71.71 2.16 25.60
C LYS A 912 -71.92 3.57 26.16
N SER A 913 -72.85 3.70 27.11
CA SER A 913 -72.96 4.88 27.97
C SER A 913 -71.69 5.09 28.79
#